data_AF-A0A560VZL5-F1
#
_entry.id   AF-A0A560VZL5-F1
#
_cell.length_a   1.000
_cell.length_b   1.000
_cell.length_c   1.000
_cell.angle_alpha   90.00
_cell.angle_beta   90.00
_cell.angle_gamma   90.00
#
_symmetry.space_group_name_H-M   'P 1'
#
loop_
_entity.id
_entity.type
_entity.pdbx_description
1 polymer ?
#
loop_
_entity_poly.entity_id
_entity_poly.type
_entity_poly.pdbx_seq_one_letter_code
_entity_poly.pdbx_strand_id
1 'polypeptide(L)'
;METAELAAPVDFLVAARRLTVRDALAALGRAVRDHRAFRHAGTGRRRLGAWHVDSARLYFRQTVVRPLAMRLLMVALAATAGALLDTGVPQTALTMGAVLLARWHTLWCTVLTLAAVPAAWDTWWFPPLATMTSWYAHVVTDLLWNVTGMAWWARGPAFAFLPFRERLLLMAHGRWTLFTTAVDLSTGGQAEAAGPFLARCDKVPRHCAPVLGMARALKALHEGNLSEALTRAGAAASAARDSPVGVRGWCRVQLSHVLLASGRIDEAVTVRDEALGLLRGRRFRRYARELELARLADDLPYEPVASSLRRIHRLRHTALCVGDQNLLRQTETWIVQLMLQVGNRAGAAWTLPRVVVGDDARTPWHITPDQAANERLLRASVLVEVEETRRRARRDAQAALAIVDAGHRPLAAVAARLLLARADEFDGRYEPALSQAAHALAAVHDARYLIPSARGRRQWERAQLNAYATVLRLADRSGDSVLVAEAVELVRGEVLPDRIGRAELEAHLALDAMAATAPATDAVSTDVSTAPSALLGLDPVRRPPPVRVAGLRRLPSGTGQADVIDLDLELCALAGRCWYWSAVTVVDRYYWVVRDPDGQWSHGSHGLAEHSAAALADRELRNALPLPLPGEDVAAAGTRADQGPLSRGAGPDGKKERRLLGSVAEAFLPPPLSAGLRATPPGDIPSLVVSLPAGLAHLPVAALPLEPGIDRRVVDVVRVLHVPAWSVISQRRPSHHADAGQKYDLRLAVIAPDGDPDAAARLTSPPIARRSLGGPVSREQLSEILHLLDDDRHWLLYLAGHVDAAENPTHSGLRLAPEGTGHGHLSIAEMLTAAGTGAHDELFPLPERVLAVGCGSLGLGAADTDIARTPTSEWLGFGSALMLAGADHAVCTLYQVYPVKQLHDITYRLAAKLVAGDSPADALREVQLAELNRWRRTGRGRPFLWQAFVYTGIGI
;
A
#
# COMPACT_ATOMS: atom_id res chain seq x y z
N MET A 1 33.25 -10.92 19.31
CA MET A 1 34.22 -10.23 20.19
C MET A 1 33.47 -9.68 21.39
N GLU A 2 33.55 -10.41 22.50
CA GLU A 2 33.09 -9.98 23.83
C GLU A 2 33.87 -8.73 24.24
N THR A 3 33.24 -7.58 24.14
CA THR A 3 33.72 -6.40 24.84
C THR A 3 33.17 -6.50 26.24
N ALA A 4 33.99 -7.10 27.12
CA ALA A 4 33.87 -6.99 28.55
C ALA A 4 33.42 -5.57 28.93
N GLU A 5 32.40 -5.51 29.78
CA GLU A 5 31.84 -4.35 30.46
C GLU A 5 32.81 -3.17 30.50
N LEU A 6 32.70 -2.27 29.52
CA LEU A 6 33.30 -0.95 29.63
C LEU A 6 32.51 -0.22 30.73
N ALA A 7 32.93 -0.40 31.99
CA ALA A 7 32.45 0.35 33.13
C ALA A 7 32.44 1.83 32.75
N ALA A 8 31.28 2.45 32.74
CA ALA A 8 31.12 3.76 32.15
C ALA A 8 31.91 4.78 33.00
N PRO A 9 32.42 5.89 32.41
CA PRO A 9 32.82 7.08 33.17
C PRO A 9 31.71 7.62 34.08
N VAL A 10 30.47 7.15 33.86
CA VAL A 10 29.29 7.36 34.71
C VAL A 10 29.39 6.56 36.00
N ASP A 11 29.83 5.30 35.95
CA ASP A 11 30.08 4.48 37.13
C ASP A 11 31.20 5.10 37.98
N PHE A 12 32.20 5.74 37.34
CA PHE A 12 33.21 6.54 38.03
C PHE A 12 32.61 7.71 38.84
N LEU A 13 31.64 8.44 38.32
CA LEU A 13 31.04 9.60 39.02
C LEU A 13 29.91 9.23 39.97
N VAL A 14 29.20 8.14 39.71
CA VAL A 14 28.25 7.54 40.64
C VAL A 14 28.99 6.84 41.79
N ALA A 15 30.14 6.23 41.55
CA ALA A 15 31.02 5.67 42.58
C ALA A 15 31.82 6.74 43.33
N ALA A 16 32.26 7.81 42.67
CA ALA A 16 32.91 8.96 43.33
C ALA A 16 31.96 9.71 44.29
N ARG A 17 30.63 9.57 44.12
CA ARG A 17 29.65 10.01 45.11
C ARG A 17 29.62 9.16 46.40
N ARG A 18 30.25 7.98 46.39
CA ARG A 18 30.17 6.97 47.47
C ARG A 18 31.53 6.53 48.04
N LEU A 19 32.66 6.92 47.44
CA LEU A 19 33.99 6.42 47.77
C LEU A 19 34.95 7.53 48.21
N THR A 20 36.04 7.14 48.87
CA THR A 20 37.06 8.06 49.41
C THR A 20 37.92 8.71 48.31
N VAL A 21 38.60 9.82 48.62
CA VAL A 21 39.44 10.61 47.68
C VAL A 21 40.54 9.76 47.00
N ARG A 22 41.07 8.74 47.70
CA ARG A 22 42.11 7.83 47.18
C ARG A 22 41.57 6.90 46.09
N ASP A 23 40.37 6.38 46.27
CA ASP A 23 39.70 5.51 45.29
C ASP A 23 39.26 6.29 44.05
N ALA A 24 38.84 7.55 44.25
CA ALA A 24 38.53 8.46 43.16
C ALA A 24 39.77 8.76 42.27
N LEU A 25 40.97 8.88 42.83
CA LEU A 25 42.20 9.10 42.07
C LEU A 25 42.66 7.85 41.28
N ALA A 26 42.54 6.65 41.85
CA ALA A 26 42.86 5.40 41.16
C ALA A 26 41.86 5.09 40.02
N ALA A 27 40.58 5.45 40.22
CA ALA A 27 39.55 5.32 39.21
C ALA A 27 39.63 6.42 38.12
N LEU A 28 40.21 7.59 38.41
CA LEU A 28 40.51 8.64 37.42
C LEU A 28 41.49 8.15 36.35
N GLY A 29 42.52 7.39 36.75
CA GLY A 29 43.50 6.80 35.81
C GLY A 29 42.89 5.73 34.88
N ARG A 30 41.85 5.03 35.33
CA ARG A 30 41.02 4.14 34.49
C ARG A 30 40.11 4.94 33.56
N ALA A 31 39.39 5.92 34.10
CA ALA A 31 38.52 6.82 33.33
C ALA A 31 39.29 7.58 32.22
N VAL A 32 40.55 7.97 32.43
CA VAL A 32 41.41 8.61 31.42
C VAL A 32 41.84 7.62 30.33
N ARG A 33 42.16 6.37 30.69
CA ARG A 33 42.46 5.30 29.73
C ARG A 33 41.23 4.96 28.89
N ASP A 34 40.09 4.80 29.53
CA ASP A 34 38.81 4.56 28.87
C ASP A 34 38.46 5.74 27.98
N HIS A 35 38.67 6.98 28.42
CA HIS A 35 38.44 8.18 27.60
C HIS A 35 39.28 8.21 26.31
N ARG A 36 40.51 7.68 26.31
CA ARG A 36 41.31 7.50 25.08
C ARG A 36 40.69 6.42 24.17
N ALA A 37 40.24 5.30 24.75
CA ALA A 37 39.54 4.25 24.01
C ALA A 37 38.20 4.74 23.40
N PHE A 38 37.40 5.49 24.16
CA PHE A 38 36.17 6.17 23.69
C PHE A 38 36.46 7.10 22.52
N ARG A 39 37.61 7.80 22.53
CA ARG A 39 38.01 8.72 21.46
C ARG A 39 38.35 8.01 20.14
N HIS A 40 38.91 6.80 20.22
CA HIS A 40 39.24 5.99 19.04
C HIS A 40 38.05 5.19 18.48
N ALA A 41 37.09 4.82 19.33
CA ALA A 41 35.90 4.06 18.96
C ALA A 41 34.67 4.93 18.58
N GLY A 42 34.70 6.22 18.91
CA GLY A 42 33.60 7.16 18.66
C GLY A 42 33.62 7.78 17.26
N THR A 43 32.48 8.35 16.84
CA THR A 43 32.36 9.02 15.55
C THR A 43 33.25 10.26 15.51
N GLY A 44 34.07 10.36 14.46
CA GLY A 44 34.97 11.48 14.19
C GLY A 44 34.75 12.07 12.80
N ARG A 45 35.59 13.03 12.39
CA ARG A 45 35.45 13.73 11.08
C ARG A 45 35.59 12.81 9.86
N ARG A 46 36.28 11.67 10.01
CA ARG A 46 36.59 10.74 8.90
C ARG A 46 36.03 9.33 9.10
N ARG A 47 35.42 9.04 10.26
CA ARG A 47 34.99 7.69 10.65
C ARG A 47 33.65 7.72 11.37
N LEU A 48 32.78 6.79 11.03
CA LEU A 48 31.58 6.44 11.79
C LEU A 48 31.97 5.51 12.94
N GLY A 49 31.66 5.90 14.17
CA GLY A 49 31.95 5.14 15.39
C GLY A 49 30.73 4.38 15.91
N ALA A 50 30.89 3.69 17.03
CA ALA A 50 29.84 2.85 17.59
C ALA A 50 28.80 3.65 18.40
N TRP A 51 27.52 3.27 18.31
CA TRP A 51 26.40 3.87 19.05
C TRP A 51 26.64 4.03 20.55
N HIS A 52 27.01 2.95 21.22
CA HIS A 52 27.16 2.93 22.67
C HIS A 52 28.25 3.91 23.14
N VAL A 53 29.35 4.01 22.40
CA VAL A 53 30.45 4.95 22.66
C VAL A 53 30.00 6.40 22.47
N ASP A 54 29.29 6.68 21.38
CA ASP A 54 28.77 8.00 21.04
C ASP A 54 27.69 8.46 22.04
N SER A 55 26.78 7.57 22.44
CA SER A 55 25.73 7.84 23.42
C SER A 55 26.31 8.07 24.81
N ALA A 56 27.27 7.26 25.26
CA ALA A 56 27.95 7.42 26.53
C ALA A 56 28.73 8.74 26.59
N ARG A 57 29.35 9.14 25.48
CA ARG A 57 30.04 10.44 25.37
C ARG A 57 29.06 11.61 25.49
N LEU A 58 27.89 11.53 24.87
CA LEU A 58 26.85 12.54 25.00
C LEU A 58 26.30 12.60 26.43
N TYR A 59 26.00 11.44 27.01
CA TYR A 59 25.53 11.32 28.39
C TYR A 59 26.55 11.93 29.36
N PHE A 60 27.82 11.55 29.27
CA PHE A 60 28.91 12.12 30.08
C PHE A 60 29.02 13.63 29.93
N ARG A 61 28.95 14.15 28.69
CA ARG A 61 28.99 15.61 28.47
C ARG A 61 27.82 16.33 29.14
N GLN A 62 26.63 15.72 29.13
CA GLN A 62 25.42 16.30 29.69
C GLN A 62 25.34 16.18 31.22
N THR A 63 25.64 15.02 31.78
CA THR A 63 25.50 14.76 33.23
C THR A 63 26.71 15.16 34.06
N VAL A 64 27.88 15.34 33.42
CA VAL A 64 29.15 15.57 34.12
C VAL A 64 29.79 16.88 33.70
N VAL A 65 30.19 16.99 32.43
CA VAL A 65 31.06 18.09 31.97
C VAL A 65 30.34 19.43 32.07
N ARG A 66 29.06 19.48 31.69
CA ARG A 66 28.27 20.72 31.74
C ARG A 66 27.97 21.18 33.16
N PRO A 67 27.45 20.34 34.08
CA PRO A 67 27.29 20.73 35.48
C PRO A 67 28.60 21.21 36.11
N LEU A 68 29.72 20.54 35.82
CA LEU A 68 31.04 20.94 36.30
C LEU A 68 31.47 22.30 35.73
N ALA A 69 31.32 22.52 34.42
CA ALA A 69 31.66 23.79 33.79
C ALA A 69 30.81 24.95 34.33
N MET A 70 29.51 24.71 34.56
CA MET A 70 28.60 25.70 35.17
C MET A 70 29.04 26.03 36.59
N ARG A 71 29.49 25.04 37.38
CA ARG A 71 30.02 25.30 38.73
C ARG A 71 31.29 26.12 38.70
N LEU A 72 32.23 25.75 37.84
CA LEU A 72 33.47 26.52 37.69
C LEU A 72 33.18 27.95 37.25
N LEU A 73 32.17 28.15 36.38
CA LEU A 73 31.68 29.48 36.01
C LEU A 73 31.09 30.22 37.22
N MET A 74 30.22 29.60 38.01
CA MET A 74 29.65 30.22 39.21
C MET A 74 30.71 30.53 40.28
N VAL A 75 31.70 29.65 40.44
CA VAL A 75 32.87 29.87 41.32
C VAL A 75 33.69 31.05 40.82
N ALA A 76 33.96 31.14 39.52
CA ALA A 76 34.66 32.28 38.93
C ALA A 76 33.87 33.57 39.11
N LEU A 77 32.55 33.57 38.89
CA LEU A 77 31.67 34.72 39.12
C LEU A 77 31.68 35.13 40.59
N ALA A 78 31.60 34.18 41.52
CA ALA A 78 31.70 34.45 42.95
C ALA A 78 33.08 35.02 43.32
N ALA A 79 34.18 34.50 42.77
CA ALA A 79 35.52 35.04 42.99
C ALA A 79 35.65 36.47 42.46
N THR A 80 35.10 36.73 41.27
CA THR A 80 35.15 38.06 40.63
C THR A 80 34.30 39.07 41.41
N ALA A 81 33.11 38.66 41.85
CA ALA A 81 32.23 39.49 42.68
C ALA A 81 32.86 39.78 44.05
N GLY A 82 33.47 38.77 44.70
CA GLY A 82 34.18 38.96 45.97
C GLY A 82 35.38 39.92 45.83
N ALA A 83 36.13 39.84 44.73
CA ALA A 83 37.22 40.77 44.44
C ALA A 83 36.73 42.20 44.18
N LEU A 84 35.58 42.37 43.51
CA LEU A 84 34.98 43.70 43.27
C LEU A 84 34.36 44.32 44.53
N LEU A 85 33.89 43.49 45.45
CA LEU A 85 33.25 43.89 46.70
C LEU A 85 34.23 44.00 47.88
N ASP A 86 35.52 43.76 47.64
CA ASP A 86 36.60 43.76 48.66
C ASP A 86 36.29 42.90 49.90
N THR A 87 35.70 41.72 49.68
CA THR A 87 35.21 40.83 50.76
C THR A 87 36.31 40.18 51.60
N GLY A 88 37.58 40.43 51.29
CA GLY A 88 38.74 39.74 51.86
C GLY A 88 38.94 38.32 51.31
N VAL A 89 40.19 37.88 51.28
CA VAL A 89 40.61 36.55 50.80
C VAL A 89 39.90 35.37 51.51
N PRO A 90 39.75 35.34 52.85
CA PRO A 90 39.16 34.19 53.53
C PRO A 90 37.66 34.03 53.25
N GLN A 91 36.88 35.11 53.23
CA GLN A 91 35.45 35.05 52.90
C GLN A 91 35.24 34.61 51.45
N THR A 92 36.06 35.12 50.53
CA THR A 92 36.03 34.74 49.11
C THR A 92 36.33 33.25 48.91
N ALA A 93 37.38 32.73 49.56
CA ALA A 93 37.76 31.32 49.45
C ALA A 93 36.69 30.36 50.01
N LEU A 94 36.09 30.68 51.17
CA LEU A 94 35.01 29.89 51.76
C LEU A 94 33.74 29.93 50.90
N THR A 95 33.42 31.11 50.34
CA THR A 95 32.27 31.27 49.43
C THR A 95 32.46 30.48 48.13
N MET A 96 33.66 30.50 47.55
CA MET A 96 34.00 29.66 46.39
C MET A 96 33.84 28.17 46.69
N GLY A 97 34.29 27.71 47.87
CA GLY A 97 34.10 26.33 48.33
C GLY A 97 32.61 25.96 48.49
N ALA A 98 31.82 26.86 49.08
CA ALA A 98 30.38 26.67 49.24
C ALA A 98 29.65 26.63 47.89
N VAL A 99 29.99 27.52 46.95
CA VAL A 99 29.43 27.57 45.60
C VAL A 99 29.79 26.33 44.77
N LEU A 100 31.00 25.80 44.94
CA LEU A 100 31.45 24.56 44.27
C LEU A 100 30.66 23.33 44.73
N LEU A 101 30.32 23.28 46.03
CA LEU A 101 29.59 22.17 46.67
C LEU A 101 28.07 22.30 46.60
N ALA A 102 27.55 23.45 46.13
CA ALA A 102 26.13 23.69 45.95
C ALA A 102 25.47 22.53 45.17
N ARG A 103 24.32 22.05 45.70
CA ARG A 103 23.51 20.91 45.21
C ARG A 103 24.09 19.50 45.44
N TRP A 104 25.39 19.28 45.69
CA TRP A 104 25.95 17.93 45.93
C TRP A 104 26.10 17.58 47.41
N HIS A 105 26.52 18.54 48.23
CA HIS A 105 26.67 18.34 49.66
C HIS A 105 26.04 19.50 50.39
N THR A 106 24.70 19.48 50.49
CA THR A 106 23.90 20.56 51.10
C THR A 106 24.40 20.90 52.50
N LEU A 107 24.80 19.89 53.28
CA LEU A 107 25.39 20.06 54.61
C LEU A 107 26.70 20.86 54.58
N TRP A 108 27.71 20.42 53.81
CA TRP A 108 29.00 21.11 53.71
C TRP A 108 28.91 22.49 53.03
N CYS A 109 28.03 22.64 52.04
CA CYS A 109 27.72 23.93 51.43
C CYS A 109 27.17 24.90 52.49
N THR A 110 26.22 24.45 53.33
CA THR A 110 25.65 25.27 54.41
C THR A 110 26.70 25.63 55.46
N VAL A 111 27.54 24.66 55.87
CA VAL A 111 28.63 24.88 56.83
C VAL A 111 29.63 25.93 56.30
N LEU A 112 30.09 25.79 55.05
CA LEU A 112 31.03 26.75 54.45
C LEU A 112 30.42 28.13 54.23
N THR A 113 29.12 28.18 53.90
CA THR A 113 28.38 29.45 53.77
C THR A 113 28.34 30.17 55.11
N LEU A 114 27.94 29.47 56.19
CA LEU A 114 27.88 30.03 57.54
C LEU A 114 29.26 30.41 58.08
N ALA A 115 30.30 29.64 57.77
CA ALA A 115 31.68 29.95 58.16
C ALA A 115 32.25 31.18 57.43
N ALA A 116 31.75 31.50 56.23
CA ALA A 116 32.16 32.67 55.46
C ALA A 116 31.54 33.99 55.97
N VAL A 117 30.38 33.93 56.62
CA VAL A 117 29.65 35.10 57.16
C VAL A 117 30.49 35.92 58.17
N PRO A 118 31.09 35.33 59.22
CA PRO A 118 31.85 36.09 60.22
C PRO A 118 33.24 36.54 59.74
N ALA A 119 33.73 36.05 58.59
CA ALA A 119 35.06 36.39 58.07
C ALA A 119 35.17 37.84 57.57
N ALA A 120 34.04 38.47 57.21
CA ALA A 120 33.91 39.90 56.97
C ALA A 120 32.43 40.28 57.15
N TRP A 121 32.14 40.99 58.24
CA TRP A 121 30.77 41.25 58.67
C TRP A 121 30.06 42.27 57.77
N ASP A 122 30.77 43.22 57.18
CA ASP A 122 30.17 44.25 56.31
C ASP A 122 29.60 43.67 54.99
N THR A 123 30.04 42.46 54.63
CA THR A 123 29.65 41.72 53.42
C THR A 123 29.01 40.36 53.76
N TRP A 124 28.43 40.23 54.96
CA TRP A 124 27.82 38.99 55.47
C TRP A 124 26.76 38.38 54.55
N TRP A 125 26.08 39.19 53.75
CA TRP A 125 25.02 38.80 52.82
C TRP A 125 25.55 38.12 51.55
N PHE A 126 26.84 38.30 51.23
CA PHE A 126 27.43 37.81 49.98
C PHE A 126 27.53 36.28 49.89
N PRO A 127 28.07 35.55 50.90
CA PRO A 127 28.12 34.09 50.87
C PRO A 127 26.76 33.39 50.70
N PRO A 128 25.68 33.73 51.45
CA PRO A 128 24.37 33.12 51.25
C PRO A 128 23.76 33.50 49.89
N LEU A 129 23.92 34.74 49.43
CA LEU A 129 23.42 35.15 48.12
C LEU A 129 24.11 34.39 46.97
N ALA A 130 25.43 34.26 47.01
CA ALA A 130 26.21 33.58 45.97
C ALA A 130 25.86 32.08 45.89
N THR A 131 25.67 31.44 47.03
CA THR A 131 25.31 30.02 47.11
C THR A 131 23.88 29.75 46.69
N MET A 132 22.92 30.57 47.11
CA MET A 132 21.53 30.50 46.62
C MET A 132 21.45 30.76 45.11
N THR A 133 22.20 31.75 44.61
CA THR A 133 22.24 32.05 43.17
C THR A 133 22.84 30.90 42.37
N SER A 134 23.91 30.27 42.86
CA SER A 134 24.48 29.05 42.26
C SER A 134 23.49 27.89 42.27
N TRP A 135 22.79 27.66 43.39
CA TRP A 135 21.76 26.64 43.49
C TRP A 135 20.63 26.87 42.48
N TYR A 136 20.10 28.09 42.43
CA TYR A 136 19.03 28.46 41.50
C TYR A 136 19.47 28.36 40.04
N ALA A 137 20.68 28.85 39.71
CA ALA A 137 21.25 28.73 38.37
C ALA A 137 21.38 27.25 37.95
N HIS A 138 21.74 26.36 38.87
CA HIS A 138 21.78 24.92 38.61
C HIS A 138 20.40 24.29 38.43
N VAL A 139 19.42 24.64 39.26
CA VAL A 139 18.05 24.13 39.12
C VAL A 139 17.43 24.62 37.82
N VAL A 140 17.57 25.90 37.49
CA VAL A 140 17.02 26.51 36.27
C VAL A 140 17.72 25.97 35.02
N THR A 141 19.05 25.82 35.01
CA THR A 141 19.73 25.24 33.84
C THR A 141 19.40 23.78 33.64
N ASP A 142 19.25 23.00 34.71
CA ASP A 142 18.84 21.59 34.65
C ASP A 142 17.37 21.46 34.23
N LEU A 143 16.47 22.29 34.78
CA LEU A 143 15.06 22.35 34.37
C LEU A 143 14.93 22.79 32.91
N LEU A 144 15.56 23.90 32.51
CA LEU A 144 15.56 24.35 31.12
C LEU A 144 16.15 23.26 30.22
N TRP A 145 17.23 22.59 30.59
CA TRP A 145 17.82 21.56 29.71
C TRP A 145 16.97 20.28 29.63
N ASN A 146 16.41 19.82 30.74
CA ASN A 146 15.57 18.60 30.79
C ASN A 146 14.19 18.85 30.18
N VAL A 147 13.64 20.07 30.32
CA VAL A 147 12.37 20.48 29.70
C VAL A 147 12.56 20.91 28.25
N THR A 148 13.67 21.57 27.90
CA THR A 148 14.03 22.00 26.53
C THR A 148 15.06 21.09 25.88
N GLY A 149 15.04 19.78 26.14
CA GLY A 149 15.79 18.76 25.39
C GLY A 149 15.42 18.68 23.91
N MET A 150 15.03 19.81 23.30
CA MET A 150 14.66 20.01 21.92
C MET A 150 15.77 19.47 21.03
N ALA A 151 15.35 18.55 20.16
CA ALA A 151 16.15 18.06 19.07
C ALA A 151 16.75 19.23 18.26
N TRP A 152 17.91 19.02 17.67
CA TRP A 152 18.69 20.02 16.95
C TRP A 152 17.90 20.70 15.83
N TRP A 153 17.01 19.95 15.17
CA TRP A 153 16.11 20.47 14.15
C TRP A 153 15.00 21.33 14.75
N ALA A 154 14.57 21.09 15.99
CA ALA A 154 13.56 21.91 16.69
C ALA A 154 14.14 23.19 17.35
N ARG A 155 15.48 23.31 17.46
CA ARG A 155 16.14 24.49 18.05
C ARG A 155 16.00 25.72 17.15
N GLY A 156 15.37 26.76 17.68
CA GLY A 156 15.19 28.06 17.03
C GLY A 156 13.96 28.78 17.56
N PRO A 157 13.71 30.04 17.16
CA PRO A 157 12.53 30.77 17.59
C PRO A 157 11.26 30.06 17.09
N ALA A 158 10.40 29.60 18.02
CA ALA A 158 9.08 29.08 17.69
C ALA A 158 8.25 30.14 16.97
N PHE A 159 7.44 29.74 15.99
CA PHE A 159 6.62 30.67 15.17
C PHE A 159 7.42 31.76 14.45
N ALA A 160 8.74 31.58 14.24
CA ALA A 160 9.55 32.57 13.53
C ALA A 160 9.12 32.82 12.08
N PHE A 161 8.33 31.92 11.49
CA PHE A 161 7.70 32.14 10.19
C PHE A 161 6.73 33.33 10.19
N LEU A 162 6.13 33.69 11.33
CA LEU A 162 5.30 34.88 11.47
C LEU A 162 6.15 36.14 11.59
N PRO A 163 5.85 37.22 10.85
CA PRO A 163 6.44 38.54 11.06
C PRO A 163 6.33 39.01 12.51
N PHE A 164 7.30 39.79 12.98
CA PHE A 164 7.28 40.34 14.35
C PHE A 164 6.03 41.19 14.62
N ARG A 165 5.60 41.99 13.64
CA ARG A 165 4.38 42.80 13.70
C ARG A 165 3.14 41.94 13.99
N GLU A 166 2.99 40.79 13.34
CA GLU A 166 1.84 39.90 13.55
C GLU A 166 1.85 39.25 14.93
N ARG A 167 3.03 38.90 15.43
CA ARG A 167 3.18 38.38 16.80
C ARG A 167 2.75 39.41 17.85
N LEU A 168 3.16 40.68 17.66
CA LEU A 168 2.73 41.78 18.53
C LEU A 168 1.22 42.01 18.46
N LEU A 169 0.62 41.98 17.26
CA LEU A 169 -0.82 42.14 17.10
C LEU A 169 -1.57 41.00 17.80
N LEU A 170 -1.14 39.75 17.67
CA LEU A 170 -1.72 38.62 18.38
C LEU A 170 -1.59 38.76 19.91
N MET A 171 -0.46 39.27 20.40
CA MET A 171 -0.27 39.54 21.84
C MET A 171 -1.17 40.67 22.34
N ALA A 172 -1.25 41.78 21.60
CA ALA A 172 -2.07 42.95 21.94
C ALA A 172 -3.57 42.61 22.04
N HIS A 173 -4.04 41.67 21.22
CA HIS A 173 -5.44 41.20 21.26
C HIS A 173 -5.67 40.04 22.24
N GLY A 174 -4.67 39.64 23.02
CA GLY A 174 -4.76 38.49 23.94
C GLY A 174 -4.99 37.14 23.25
N ARG A 175 -4.68 37.03 21.94
CA ARG A 175 -4.92 35.84 21.12
C ARG A 175 -3.66 34.99 20.87
N TRP A 176 -2.49 35.46 21.29
CA TRP A 176 -1.21 34.77 21.07
C TRP A 176 -1.22 33.32 21.54
N THR A 177 -1.61 33.08 22.79
CA THR A 177 -1.63 31.73 23.40
C THR A 177 -2.59 30.81 22.66
N LEU A 178 -3.84 31.25 22.42
CA LEU A 178 -4.84 30.49 21.66
C LEU A 178 -4.33 30.11 20.27
N PHE A 179 -3.77 31.07 19.54
CA PHE A 179 -3.23 30.84 18.21
C PHE A 179 -2.06 29.85 18.23
N THR A 180 -1.09 30.04 19.13
CA THR A 180 0.08 29.16 19.21
C THR A 180 -0.30 27.75 19.62
N THR A 181 -1.23 27.60 20.58
CA THR A 181 -1.72 26.29 21.01
C THR A 181 -2.50 25.59 19.90
N ALA A 182 -3.35 26.30 19.16
CA ALA A 182 -4.08 25.73 18.03
C ALA A 182 -3.13 25.17 16.96
N VAL A 183 -2.11 25.95 16.58
CA VAL A 183 -1.14 25.53 15.56
C VAL A 183 -0.25 24.40 16.08
N ASP A 184 0.26 24.50 17.31
CA ASP A 184 1.15 23.48 17.88
C ASP A 184 0.45 22.13 18.02
N LEU A 185 -0.78 22.10 18.57
CA LEU A 185 -1.59 20.87 18.67
C LEU A 185 -1.91 20.26 17.31
N SER A 186 -2.22 21.10 16.31
CA SER A 186 -2.51 20.62 14.94
C SER A 186 -1.27 20.02 14.27
N THR A 187 -0.07 20.54 14.57
CA THR A 187 1.19 20.01 14.02
C THR A 187 1.82 18.88 14.84
N GLY A 188 1.49 18.78 16.14
CA GLY A 188 2.15 17.92 17.12
C GLY A 188 1.55 16.53 17.30
N GLY A 189 0.67 16.09 16.39
CA GLY A 189 0.02 14.78 16.47
C GLY A 189 -1.10 14.67 17.50
N GLN A 190 -1.56 15.79 18.08
CA GLN A 190 -2.74 15.90 18.96
C GLN A 190 -3.82 16.77 18.30
N ALA A 191 -4.04 16.58 16.99
CA ALA A 191 -4.87 17.48 16.20
C ALA A 191 -6.35 17.45 16.63
N GLU A 192 -6.83 16.34 17.20
CA GLU A 192 -8.18 16.23 17.79
C GLU A 192 -8.41 17.28 18.90
N ALA A 193 -7.40 17.47 19.76
CA ALA A 193 -7.45 18.44 20.85
C ALA A 193 -7.35 19.90 20.35
N ALA A 194 -6.99 20.14 19.09
CA ALA A 194 -6.88 21.48 18.52
C ALA A 194 -8.24 22.12 18.21
N GLY A 195 -9.31 21.33 18.05
CA GLY A 195 -10.65 21.79 17.63
C GLY A 195 -11.19 23.00 18.43
N PRO A 196 -11.26 22.92 19.77
CA PRO A 196 -11.75 24.03 20.61
C PRO A 196 -10.91 25.31 20.48
N PHE A 197 -9.61 25.19 20.21
CA PHE A 197 -8.72 26.34 20.03
C PHE A 197 -8.88 26.97 18.64
N LEU A 198 -9.00 26.13 17.60
CA LEU A 198 -9.24 26.55 16.22
C LEU A 198 -10.59 27.26 16.04
N ALA A 199 -11.61 26.82 16.79
CA ALA A 199 -12.96 27.41 16.79
C ALA A 199 -13.04 28.73 17.55
N ARG A 200 -12.06 29.06 18.40
CA ARG A 200 -11.99 30.34 19.14
C ARG A 200 -11.07 31.36 18.46
N CYS A 201 -10.53 31.03 17.28
CA CYS A 201 -9.61 31.88 16.51
C CYS A 201 -10.33 32.60 15.35
N ASP A 202 -11.40 33.34 15.66
CA ASP A 202 -12.29 33.94 14.64
C ASP A 202 -11.77 35.27 14.10
N LYS A 203 -10.99 36.00 14.91
CA LYS A 203 -10.38 37.29 14.55
C LYS A 203 -8.87 37.21 14.75
N VAL A 204 -8.16 36.89 13.68
CA VAL A 204 -6.69 36.92 13.62
C VAL A 204 -6.24 37.86 12.51
N PRO A 205 -4.98 38.37 12.58
CA PRO A 205 -4.46 39.19 11.51
C PRO A 205 -4.48 38.49 10.14
N ARG A 206 -4.52 39.26 9.06
CA ARG A 206 -4.68 38.74 7.67
C ARG A 206 -3.67 37.64 7.33
N HIS A 207 -2.39 37.81 7.72
CA HIS A 207 -1.34 36.83 7.42
C HIS A 207 -1.34 35.59 8.33
N CYS A 208 -2.17 35.58 9.39
CA CYS A 208 -2.39 34.41 10.26
C CYS A 208 -3.54 33.53 9.77
N ALA A 209 -4.46 34.06 8.95
CA ALA A 209 -5.60 33.30 8.44
C ALA A 209 -5.20 32.06 7.60
N PRO A 210 -4.21 32.13 6.67
CA PRO A 210 -3.74 30.95 5.95
C PRO A 210 -3.14 29.87 6.88
N VAL A 211 -2.51 30.29 7.98
CA VAL A 211 -1.91 29.38 8.97
C VAL A 211 -3.00 28.59 9.70
N LEU A 212 -4.10 29.25 10.08
CA LEU A 212 -5.26 28.58 10.67
C LEU A 212 -5.99 27.68 9.67
N GLY A 213 -6.09 28.10 8.40
CA GLY A 213 -6.63 27.25 7.33
C GLY A 213 -5.85 25.95 7.20
N MET A 214 -4.51 26.02 7.24
CA MET A 214 -3.64 24.85 7.22
C MET A 214 -3.75 24.01 8.49
N ALA A 215 -3.86 24.62 9.67
CA ALA A 215 -4.08 23.89 10.92
C ALA A 215 -5.41 23.11 10.92
N ARG A 216 -6.48 23.70 10.34
CA ARG A 216 -7.75 23.00 10.11
C ARG A 216 -7.64 21.86 9.10
N ALA A 217 -6.80 22.02 8.07
CA ALA A 217 -6.50 20.94 7.12
C ALA A 217 -5.79 19.76 7.79
N LEU A 218 -4.80 20.03 8.65
CA LEU A 218 -4.11 19.00 9.43
C LEU A 218 -5.04 18.28 10.42
N LYS A 219 -6.01 19.00 11.01
CA LYS A 219 -7.07 18.39 11.82
C LYS A 219 -7.93 17.44 10.98
N ALA A 220 -8.45 17.89 9.85
CA ALA A 220 -9.25 17.05 8.95
C ALA A 220 -8.46 15.82 8.48
N LEU A 221 -7.16 15.97 8.20
CA LEU A 221 -6.27 14.86 7.85
C LEU A 221 -6.18 13.82 8.99
N HIS A 222 -6.08 14.29 10.23
CA HIS A 222 -6.01 13.43 11.40
C HIS A 222 -7.33 12.72 11.69
N GLU A 223 -8.47 13.38 11.40
CA GLU A 223 -9.82 12.82 11.46
C GLU A 223 -10.17 11.90 10.27
N GLY A 224 -9.21 11.61 9.39
CA GLY A 224 -9.39 10.74 8.23
C GLY A 224 -10.14 11.34 7.06
N ASN A 225 -10.54 12.62 7.12
CA ASN A 225 -11.24 13.30 6.03
C ASN A 225 -10.23 13.89 5.02
N LEU A 226 -9.70 13.03 4.16
CA LEU A 226 -8.62 13.38 3.23
C LEU A 226 -9.04 14.42 2.18
N SER A 227 -10.26 14.33 1.65
CA SER A 227 -10.77 15.27 0.64
C SER A 227 -10.91 16.69 1.22
N GLU A 228 -11.46 16.80 2.43
CA GLU A 228 -11.54 18.06 3.16
C GLU A 228 -10.15 18.60 3.52
N ALA A 229 -9.22 17.72 3.95
CA ALA A 229 -7.86 18.10 4.27
C ALA A 229 -7.13 18.70 3.06
N LEU A 230 -7.19 18.04 1.90
CA LEU A 230 -6.57 18.52 0.66
C LEU A 230 -7.19 19.83 0.19
N THR A 231 -8.52 19.94 0.20
CA THR A 231 -9.24 21.16 -0.20
C THR A 231 -8.84 22.34 0.68
N ARG A 232 -8.87 22.16 2.01
CA ARG A 232 -8.49 23.20 2.97
C ARG A 232 -7.00 23.56 2.89
N ALA A 233 -6.12 22.58 2.71
CA ALA A 233 -4.68 22.82 2.56
C ALA A 233 -4.37 23.60 1.29
N GLY A 234 -5.01 23.25 0.16
CA GLY A 234 -4.88 23.95 -1.12
C GLY A 234 -5.39 25.39 -1.07
N ALA A 235 -6.56 25.61 -0.48
CA ALA A 235 -7.11 26.96 -0.26
C ALA A 235 -6.20 27.80 0.65
N ALA A 236 -5.70 27.21 1.74
CA ALA A 236 -4.77 27.87 2.66
C ALA A 236 -3.43 28.23 1.98
N ALA A 237 -2.85 27.32 1.19
CA ALA A 237 -1.61 27.57 0.46
C ALA A 237 -1.80 28.67 -0.61
N SER A 238 -2.95 28.69 -1.27
CA SER A 238 -3.32 29.73 -2.25
C SER A 238 -3.48 31.10 -1.60
N ALA A 239 -4.19 31.17 -0.48
CA ALA A 239 -4.32 32.40 0.32
C ALA A 239 -2.98 32.88 0.90
N ALA A 240 -2.00 31.98 1.08
CA ALA A 240 -0.65 32.33 1.54
C ALA A 240 0.25 32.91 0.43
N ARG A 241 -0.15 32.90 -0.85
CA ARG A 241 0.66 33.44 -1.97
C ARG A 241 1.04 34.90 -1.74
N ASP A 242 0.08 35.72 -1.30
CA ASP A 242 0.26 37.15 -1.00
C ASP A 242 0.80 37.42 0.41
N SER A 243 1.12 36.37 1.17
CA SER A 243 1.65 36.50 2.52
C SER A 243 3.19 36.59 2.54
N PRO A 244 3.78 37.10 3.63
CA PRO A 244 5.22 37.16 3.82
C PRO A 244 5.89 35.79 3.61
N VAL A 245 7.12 35.81 3.11
CA VAL A 245 7.89 34.61 2.71
C VAL A 245 7.90 33.51 3.78
N GLY A 246 8.02 33.88 5.06
CA GLY A 246 7.97 32.91 6.16
C GLY A 246 6.64 32.16 6.25
N VAL A 247 5.50 32.86 6.16
CA VAL A 247 4.16 32.26 6.20
C VAL A 247 3.94 31.37 4.98
N ARG A 248 4.29 31.85 3.79
CA ARG A 248 4.21 31.09 2.54
C ARG A 248 5.03 29.81 2.61
N GLY A 249 6.28 29.92 3.03
CA GLY A 249 7.18 28.78 3.20
C GLY A 249 6.64 27.78 4.21
N TRP A 250 6.15 28.23 5.37
CA TRP A 250 5.58 27.32 6.38
C TRP A 250 4.30 26.62 5.88
N CYS A 251 3.40 27.34 5.20
CA CYS A 251 2.23 26.72 4.57
C CYS A 251 2.62 25.68 3.52
N ARG A 252 3.68 25.93 2.73
CA ARG A 252 4.23 24.93 1.79
C ARG A 252 4.79 23.70 2.50
N VAL A 253 5.47 23.86 3.64
CA VAL A 253 5.91 22.69 4.46
C VAL A 253 4.72 21.83 4.85
N GLN A 254 3.70 22.43 5.46
CA GLN A 254 2.53 21.66 5.91
C GLN A 254 1.75 21.07 4.74
N LEU A 255 1.63 21.80 3.62
CA LEU A 255 1.05 21.25 2.39
C LEU A 255 1.83 20.02 1.92
N SER A 256 3.17 20.05 1.96
CA SER A 256 3.97 18.86 1.60
C SER A 256 3.67 17.67 2.52
N HIS A 257 3.43 17.90 3.82
CA HIS A 257 3.04 16.82 4.74
C HIS A 257 1.64 16.27 4.44
N VAL A 258 0.67 17.14 4.13
CA VAL A 258 -0.68 16.72 3.72
C VAL A 258 -0.62 15.94 2.41
N LEU A 259 0.15 16.41 1.43
CA LEU A 259 0.36 15.72 0.16
C LEU A 259 1.06 14.37 0.36
N LEU A 260 2.08 14.27 1.21
CA LEU A 260 2.71 12.98 1.54
C LEU A 260 1.71 12.01 2.17
N ALA A 261 0.93 12.48 3.14
CA ALA A 261 -0.08 11.67 3.82
C ALA A 261 -1.20 11.25 2.87
N SER A 262 -1.51 12.08 1.86
CA SER A 262 -2.43 11.76 0.77
C SER A 262 -1.78 10.96 -0.36
N GLY A 263 -0.54 10.47 -0.22
CA GLY A 263 0.10 9.74 -1.31
C GLY A 263 0.41 10.57 -2.58
N ARG A 264 0.65 11.86 -2.49
CA ARG A 264 1.06 12.69 -3.64
C ARG A 264 2.54 13.02 -3.51
N ILE A 265 3.38 12.00 -3.64
CA ILE A 265 4.80 12.09 -3.24
C ILE A 265 5.61 12.99 -4.16
N ASP A 266 5.45 12.88 -5.48
CA ASP A 266 6.21 13.71 -6.42
C ASP A 266 5.85 15.19 -6.28
N GLU A 267 4.56 15.49 -6.10
CA GLU A 267 4.10 16.83 -5.78
C GLU A 267 4.58 17.31 -4.41
N ALA A 268 4.56 16.43 -3.40
CA ALA A 268 5.07 16.75 -2.08
C ALA A 268 6.56 17.08 -2.12
N VAL A 269 7.35 16.39 -2.94
CA VAL A 269 8.78 16.67 -3.17
C VAL A 269 8.94 18.05 -3.81
N THR A 270 8.19 18.36 -4.86
CA THR A 270 8.22 19.68 -5.52
C THR A 270 7.85 20.80 -4.54
N VAL A 271 6.74 20.65 -3.81
CA VAL A 271 6.26 21.60 -2.81
C VAL A 271 7.27 21.76 -1.66
N ARG A 272 7.95 20.68 -1.28
CA ARG A 272 9.00 20.69 -0.25
C ARG A 272 10.24 21.45 -0.71
N ASP A 273 10.65 21.25 -1.96
CA ASP A 273 11.80 21.96 -2.54
C ASP A 273 11.51 23.46 -2.71
N GLU A 274 10.26 23.83 -3.07
CA GLU A 274 9.80 25.22 -3.00
C GLU A 274 9.88 25.77 -1.56
N ALA A 275 9.43 25.00 -0.56
CA ALA A 275 9.47 25.41 0.84
C ALA A 275 10.92 25.63 1.33
N LEU A 276 11.86 24.76 0.94
CA LEU A 276 13.30 24.92 1.21
C LEU A 276 13.87 26.17 0.51
N GLY A 277 13.40 26.49 -0.70
CA GLY A 277 13.72 27.73 -1.41
C GLY A 277 13.27 28.99 -0.66
N LEU A 278 12.08 28.95 -0.06
CA LEU A 278 11.48 30.08 0.67
C LEU A 278 12.04 30.24 2.09
N LEU A 279 12.31 29.13 2.79
CA LEU A 279 12.70 29.12 4.21
C LEU A 279 14.23 29.22 4.40
N ARG A 280 14.86 30.21 3.78
CA ARG A 280 16.32 30.44 3.86
C ARG A 280 16.72 31.39 5.00
N GLY A 281 17.88 31.14 5.60
CA GLY A 281 18.52 32.05 6.58
C GLY A 281 18.32 31.69 8.05
N ARG A 282 18.95 32.46 8.95
CA ARG A 282 19.06 32.14 10.39
C ARG A 282 17.71 31.96 11.09
N ARG A 283 16.71 32.72 10.66
CA ARG A 283 15.37 32.78 11.24
C ARG A 283 14.53 31.53 10.98
N PHE A 284 14.74 30.84 9.86
CA PHE A 284 13.94 29.68 9.45
C PHE A 284 14.69 28.34 9.56
N ARG A 285 15.90 28.35 10.17
CA ARG A 285 16.75 27.17 10.33
C ARG A 285 16.05 25.94 10.92
N ARG A 286 15.08 26.14 11.83
CA ARG A 286 14.28 25.06 12.40
C ARG A 286 13.59 24.24 11.29
N TYR A 287 12.78 24.92 10.49
CA TYR A 287 11.99 24.29 9.42
C TYR A 287 12.87 23.74 8.29
N ALA A 288 13.93 24.46 7.91
CA ALA A 288 14.84 23.97 6.87
C ALA A 288 15.52 22.64 7.27
N ARG A 289 15.97 22.52 8.53
CA ARG A 289 16.58 21.28 9.04
C ARG A 289 15.58 20.14 9.12
N GLU A 290 14.36 20.42 9.54
CA GLU A 290 13.28 19.44 9.59
C GLU A 290 13.00 18.86 8.20
N LEU A 291 12.90 19.72 7.18
CA LEU A 291 12.72 19.31 5.78
C LEU A 291 13.92 18.53 5.22
N GLU A 292 15.15 18.93 5.56
CA GLU A 292 16.37 18.22 5.15
C GLU A 292 16.42 16.79 5.71
N LEU A 293 15.99 16.60 6.97
CA LEU A 293 15.93 15.28 7.60
C LEU A 293 14.81 14.43 6.98
N ALA A 294 13.64 15.01 6.72
CA ALA A 294 12.54 14.32 6.04
C ALA A 294 12.93 13.87 4.63
N ARG A 295 13.58 14.76 3.85
CA ARG A 295 14.11 14.44 2.52
C ARG A 295 15.11 13.29 2.56
N LEU A 296 16.08 13.34 3.47
CA LEU A 296 17.03 12.23 3.61
C LEU A 296 16.31 10.92 3.95
N ALA A 297 15.35 10.92 4.88
CA ALA A 297 14.60 9.72 5.24
C ALA A 297 13.87 9.10 4.03
N ASP A 298 13.32 9.95 3.15
CA ASP A 298 12.62 9.52 1.94
C ASP A 298 13.57 8.97 0.85
N ASP A 299 14.78 9.54 0.74
CA ASP A 299 15.80 9.20 -0.26
C ASP A 299 16.57 7.90 0.09
N LEU A 300 16.69 7.57 1.39
CA LEU A 300 17.54 6.48 1.90
C LEU A 300 17.39 5.13 1.19
N PRO A 301 16.18 4.64 0.86
CA PRO A 301 16.02 3.33 0.21
C PRO A 301 16.57 3.28 -1.22
N TYR A 302 16.72 4.43 -1.88
CA TYR A 302 17.00 4.53 -3.32
C TYR A 302 18.42 5.00 -3.62
N GLU A 303 19.05 5.71 -2.69
CA GLU A 303 20.44 6.13 -2.83
C GLU A 303 21.40 4.94 -2.64
N PRO A 304 22.54 4.91 -3.37
CA PRO A 304 23.60 3.96 -3.10
C PRO A 304 24.04 4.04 -1.63
N VAL A 305 24.17 2.88 -0.97
CA VAL A 305 24.48 2.76 0.47
C VAL A 305 25.66 3.66 0.90
N ALA A 306 26.70 3.77 0.07
CA ALA A 306 27.86 4.62 0.33
C ALA A 306 27.55 6.13 0.39
N SER A 307 26.60 6.62 -0.41
CA SER A 307 26.14 8.01 -0.38
C SER A 307 25.27 8.29 0.84
N SER A 308 24.32 7.40 1.11
CA SER A 308 23.49 7.40 2.31
C SER A 308 24.33 7.43 3.59
N LEU A 309 25.31 6.54 3.73
CA LEU A 309 26.22 6.49 4.88
C LEU A 309 27.03 7.77 5.06
N ARG A 310 27.48 8.41 3.97
CA ARG A 310 28.20 9.71 4.05
C ARG A 310 27.29 10.82 4.57
N ARG A 311 26.04 10.90 4.12
CA ARG A 311 25.05 11.89 4.61
C ARG A 311 24.73 11.62 6.08
N ILE A 312 24.46 10.37 6.46
CA ILE A 312 24.21 9.96 7.85
C ILE A 312 25.41 10.29 8.75
N HIS A 313 26.64 9.98 8.31
CA HIS A 313 27.86 10.24 9.07
C HIS A 313 28.03 11.73 9.41
N ARG A 314 27.75 12.64 8.46
CA ARG A 314 27.79 14.09 8.70
C ARG A 314 26.76 14.52 9.75
N LEU A 315 25.54 14.00 9.68
CA LEU A 315 24.47 14.30 10.65
C LEU A 315 24.80 13.72 12.03
N ARG A 316 25.36 12.52 12.10
CA ARG A 316 25.81 11.89 13.34
C ARG A 316 26.92 12.69 14.01
N HIS A 317 27.91 13.13 13.23
CA HIS A 317 28.96 14.02 13.73
C HIS A 317 28.37 15.34 14.24
N THR A 318 27.37 15.90 13.54
CA THR A 318 26.63 17.09 14.01
C THR A 318 25.90 16.84 15.33
N ALA A 319 25.26 15.69 15.48
CA ALA A 319 24.61 15.27 16.72
C ALA A 319 25.59 15.28 17.91
N LEU A 320 26.79 14.74 17.73
CA LEU A 320 27.84 14.73 18.74
C LEU A 320 28.36 16.12 19.09
N CYS A 321 28.62 16.96 18.08
CA CYS A 321 29.10 18.32 18.27
C CYS A 321 28.09 19.16 19.06
N VAL A 322 26.80 19.04 18.72
CA VAL A 322 25.72 19.87 19.27
C VAL A 322 25.07 19.24 20.53
N GLY A 323 25.45 18.02 20.86
CA GLY A 323 24.99 17.32 22.06
C GLY A 323 23.54 16.85 21.96
N ASP A 324 23.11 16.38 20.79
CA ASP A 324 21.74 15.98 20.49
C ASP A 324 21.59 14.45 20.43
N GLN A 325 20.91 13.89 21.44
CA GLN A 325 20.63 12.46 21.51
C GLN A 325 19.56 12.01 20.51
N ASN A 326 18.61 12.87 20.15
CA ASN A 326 17.53 12.52 19.22
C ASN A 326 18.06 12.36 17.80
N LEU A 327 18.91 13.30 17.34
CA LEU A 327 19.58 13.17 16.05
C LEU A 327 20.53 11.98 16.00
N LEU A 328 21.25 11.72 17.10
CA LEU A 328 22.07 10.53 17.19
C LEU A 328 21.17 9.29 16.97
N ARG A 329 20.08 9.15 17.73
CA ARG A 329 19.15 8.01 17.65
C ARG A 329 18.56 7.82 16.26
N GLN A 330 18.13 8.92 15.62
CA GLN A 330 17.58 8.89 14.27
C GLN A 330 18.61 8.41 13.26
N THR A 331 19.86 8.90 13.34
CA THR A 331 20.94 8.42 12.45
C THR A 331 21.27 6.95 12.64
N GLU A 332 21.14 6.42 13.86
CA GLU A 332 21.32 4.98 14.12
C GLU A 332 20.17 4.15 13.54
N THR A 333 18.93 4.65 13.64
CA THR A 333 17.75 4.00 13.04
C THR A 333 17.91 3.89 11.53
N TRP A 334 18.41 4.94 10.87
CA TRP A 334 18.73 4.90 9.43
C TRP A 334 19.85 3.93 9.08
N ILE A 335 20.89 3.82 9.92
CA ILE A 335 21.94 2.81 9.73
C ILE A 335 21.36 1.41 9.83
N VAL A 336 20.47 1.15 10.78
CA VAL A 336 19.76 -0.13 10.89
C VAL A 336 18.93 -0.42 9.64
N GLN A 337 18.19 0.57 9.10
CA GLN A 337 17.44 0.39 7.86
C GLN A 337 18.37 0.01 6.70
N LEU A 338 19.53 0.65 6.57
CA LEU A 338 20.56 0.28 5.59
C LEU A 338 21.14 -1.12 5.86
N MET A 339 21.34 -1.51 7.12
CA MET A 339 21.78 -2.87 7.49
C MET A 339 20.78 -3.92 7.01
N LEU A 340 19.48 -3.67 7.20
CA LEU A 340 18.42 -4.57 6.73
C LEU A 340 18.37 -4.64 5.21
N GLN A 341 18.57 -3.51 4.52
CA GLN A 341 18.63 -3.45 3.05
C GLN A 341 19.76 -4.31 2.46
N VAL A 342 20.90 -4.40 3.15
CA VAL A 342 22.04 -5.27 2.74
C VAL A 342 22.01 -6.66 3.39
N GLY A 343 20.93 -7.03 4.07
CA GLY A 343 20.75 -8.36 4.67
C GLY A 343 21.45 -8.60 6.03
N ASN A 344 22.05 -7.58 6.65
CA ASN A 344 22.70 -7.70 7.96
C ASN A 344 21.68 -7.64 9.13
N ARG A 345 20.85 -8.68 9.25
CA ARG A 345 19.84 -8.79 10.31
C ARG A 345 20.44 -8.96 11.71
N ALA A 346 21.55 -9.68 11.84
CA ALA A 346 22.21 -9.89 13.13
C ALA A 346 22.70 -8.58 13.76
N GLY A 347 23.31 -7.69 12.94
CA GLY A 347 23.72 -6.35 13.37
C GLY A 347 22.52 -5.47 13.75
N ALA A 348 21.43 -5.53 12.99
CA ALA A 348 20.18 -4.84 13.29
C ALA A 348 19.58 -5.31 14.62
N ALA A 349 19.52 -6.63 14.86
CA ALA A 349 18.96 -7.24 16.07
C ALA A 349 19.72 -6.84 17.34
N TRP A 350 21.05 -6.72 17.24
CA TRP A 350 21.88 -6.25 18.35
C TRP A 350 21.69 -4.76 18.65
N THR A 351 21.49 -3.94 17.60
CA THR A 351 21.47 -2.48 17.69
C THR A 351 20.10 -1.94 18.09
N LEU A 352 19.01 -2.40 17.46
CA LEU A 352 17.65 -1.88 17.62
C LEU A 352 17.14 -1.82 19.08
N PRO A 353 17.34 -2.85 19.93
CA PRO A 353 16.92 -2.81 21.33
C PRO A 353 17.55 -1.69 22.15
N ARG A 354 18.71 -1.18 21.71
CA ARG A 354 19.50 -0.12 22.37
C ARG A 354 19.17 1.28 21.84
N VAL A 355 18.45 1.37 20.73
CA VAL A 355 18.16 2.62 19.99
C VAL A 355 16.71 3.01 20.17
N VAL A 356 15.78 2.07 20.00
CA VAL A 356 14.35 2.29 20.22
C VAL A 356 14.11 2.23 21.73
N VAL A 357 13.74 3.36 22.34
CA VAL A 357 13.56 3.50 23.80
C VAL A 357 12.07 3.59 24.14
N GLY A 358 11.68 3.01 25.28
CA GLY A 358 10.34 3.13 25.87
C GLY A 358 9.63 1.77 25.95
N ASP A 359 9.50 1.24 27.17
CA ASP A 359 8.70 0.03 27.44
C ASP A 359 7.23 0.38 27.77
N ASP A 360 6.92 1.65 28.10
CA ASP A 360 5.62 2.07 28.68
C ASP A 360 4.62 2.72 27.71
N ALA A 361 4.65 2.40 26.41
CA ALA A 361 3.77 2.98 25.36
C ALA A 361 3.77 4.54 25.21
N ARG A 362 4.36 5.30 26.14
CA ARG A 362 4.44 6.76 26.11
C ARG A 362 5.36 7.22 24.98
N THR A 363 4.80 7.99 24.06
CA THR A 363 5.55 8.67 23.00
C THR A 363 6.26 9.89 23.58
N PRO A 364 7.59 10.04 23.37
CA PRO A 364 8.27 11.30 23.60
C PRO A 364 7.59 12.43 22.82
N TRP A 365 7.46 13.62 23.42
CA TRP A 365 6.65 14.72 22.89
C TRP A 365 7.07 15.23 21.50
N HIS A 366 8.27 14.90 21.05
CA HIS A 366 8.85 15.31 19.76
C HIS A 366 8.81 14.21 18.68
N ILE A 367 8.25 13.04 18.97
CA ILE A 367 8.08 11.95 18.01
C ILE A 367 6.60 11.84 17.67
N THR A 368 6.28 11.83 16.38
CA THR A 368 4.89 11.63 15.98
C THR A 368 4.44 10.20 16.31
N PRO A 369 3.14 9.97 16.56
CA PRO A 369 2.59 8.62 16.71
C PRO A 369 3.05 7.65 15.61
N ASP A 370 3.11 8.11 14.35
CA ASP A 370 3.56 7.31 13.20
C ASP A 370 5.03 6.90 13.29
N GLN A 371 5.92 7.84 13.62
CA GLN A 371 7.33 7.54 13.81
C GLN A 371 7.53 6.53 14.94
N ALA A 372 6.78 6.68 16.03
CA ALA A 372 6.86 5.79 17.17
C ALA A 372 6.28 4.39 16.90
N ALA A 373 5.24 4.28 16.07
CA ALA A 373 4.74 3.00 15.60
C ALA A 373 5.75 2.34 14.66
N ASN A 374 6.29 3.07 13.68
CA ASN A 374 7.27 2.57 12.71
C ASN A 374 8.57 2.09 13.38
N GLU A 375 9.11 2.82 14.36
CA GLU A 375 10.29 2.39 15.12
C GLU A 375 10.04 1.08 15.88
N ARG A 376 8.83 0.91 16.46
CA ARG A 376 8.43 -0.33 17.15
C ARG A 376 8.23 -1.50 16.20
N LEU A 377 7.56 -1.27 15.06
CA LEU A 377 7.38 -2.28 14.01
C LEU A 377 8.72 -2.74 13.44
N LEU A 378 9.64 -1.81 13.21
CA LEU A 378 11.00 -2.12 12.79
C LEU A 378 11.70 -3.02 13.82
N ARG A 379 11.64 -2.67 15.11
CA ARG A 379 12.20 -3.52 16.18
C ARG A 379 11.54 -4.90 16.24
N ALA A 380 10.21 -4.95 16.21
CA ALA A 380 9.46 -6.21 16.22
C ALA A 380 9.82 -7.12 15.04
N SER A 381 9.96 -6.57 13.83
CA SER A 381 10.32 -7.33 12.62
C SER A 381 11.65 -8.04 12.69
N VAL A 382 12.61 -7.49 13.45
CA VAL A 382 13.95 -8.05 13.58
C VAL A 382 14.02 -9.03 14.75
N LEU A 383 13.26 -8.80 15.82
CA LEU A 383 13.30 -9.60 17.04
C LEU A 383 12.34 -10.82 17.01
N VAL A 384 11.36 -10.87 16.10
CA VAL A 384 10.32 -11.91 16.09
C VAL A 384 10.87 -13.32 15.86
N GLU A 385 11.96 -13.46 15.10
CA GLU A 385 12.55 -14.75 14.73
C GLU A 385 13.31 -15.41 15.90
N VAL A 386 13.83 -14.62 16.85
CA VAL A 386 14.65 -15.12 17.96
C VAL A 386 13.77 -15.40 19.18
N GLU A 387 13.80 -16.64 19.69
CA GLU A 387 12.95 -17.13 20.79
C GLU A 387 13.02 -16.25 22.04
N GLU A 388 14.24 -15.93 22.51
CA GLU A 388 14.47 -15.10 23.70
C GLU A 388 13.84 -13.70 23.60
N THR A 389 13.75 -13.13 22.40
CA THR A 389 13.28 -11.75 22.17
C THR A 389 11.85 -11.66 21.63
N ARG A 390 11.22 -12.79 21.31
CA ARG A 390 9.89 -12.86 20.68
C ARG A 390 8.79 -12.25 21.55
N ARG A 391 8.84 -12.44 22.88
CA ARG A 391 7.91 -11.77 23.82
C ARG A 391 8.00 -10.25 23.76
N ARG A 392 9.18 -9.70 23.48
CA ARG A 392 9.37 -8.26 23.30
C ARG A 392 8.83 -7.80 21.94
N ALA A 393 9.09 -8.55 20.88
CA ALA A 393 8.54 -8.28 19.55
C ALA A 393 7.00 -8.23 19.56
N ARG A 394 6.34 -9.14 20.28
CA ARG A 394 4.88 -9.15 20.47
C ARG A 394 4.38 -7.87 21.16
N ARG A 395 5.02 -7.47 22.27
CA ARG A 395 4.68 -6.22 22.98
C ARG A 395 4.83 -4.99 22.09
N ASP A 396 5.88 -4.95 21.27
CA ASP A 396 6.11 -3.84 20.35
C ASP A 396 5.08 -3.76 19.23
N ALA A 397 4.71 -4.90 18.64
CA ALA A 397 3.67 -4.95 17.62
C ALA A 397 2.28 -4.60 18.20
N GLN A 398 1.96 -5.03 19.42
CA GLN A 398 0.74 -4.63 20.12
C GLN A 398 0.72 -3.12 20.44
N ALA A 399 1.83 -2.58 20.94
CA ALA A 399 1.94 -1.16 21.22
C ALA A 399 1.86 -0.32 19.93
N ALA A 400 2.47 -0.78 18.84
CA ALA A 400 2.30 -0.14 17.53
C ALA A 400 0.84 -0.18 17.10
N LEU A 401 0.17 -1.32 17.16
CA LEU A 401 -1.25 -1.47 16.82
C LEU A 401 -2.17 -0.59 17.67
N ALA A 402 -1.85 -0.36 18.94
CA ALA A 402 -2.59 0.56 19.80
C ALA A 402 -2.37 2.05 19.45
N ILE A 403 -1.23 2.38 18.83
CA ILE A 403 -0.89 3.74 18.39
C ILE A 403 -1.46 4.03 17.00
N VAL A 404 -1.56 3.02 16.13
CA VAL A 404 -2.12 3.15 14.79
C VAL A 404 -3.55 2.61 14.74
N ASP A 405 -4.52 3.52 14.60
CA ASP A 405 -5.87 3.11 14.27
C ASP A 405 -5.90 2.51 12.86
N ALA A 406 -6.47 1.31 12.73
CA ALA A 406 -6.61 0.60 11.46
C ALA A 406 -7.47 1.38 10.45
N GLY A 407 -8.44 2.19 10.92
CA GLY A 407 -9.26 3.04 10.05
C GLY A 407 -8.50 4.21 9.42
N HIS A 408 -7.46 4.70 10.10
CA HIS A 408 -6.70 5.88 9.67
C HIS A 408 -5.32 5.54 9.09
N ARG A 409 -4.73 4.40 9.49
CA ARG A 409 -3.34 4.01 9.18
C ARG A 409 -3.23 2.51 8.86
N PRO A 410 -3.90 2.07 7.79
CA PRO A 410 -4.15 0.66 7.57
C PRO A 410 -2.87 -0.15 7.30
N LEU A 411 -1.88 0.38 6.57
CA LEU A 411 -0.63 -0.34 6.28
C LEU A 411 0.22 -0.65 7.53
N ALA A 412 0.25 0.26 8.50
CA ALA A 412 0.96 0.03 9.76
C ALA A 412 0.22 -1.02 10.62
N ALA A 413 -1.11 -1.01 10.61
CA ALA A 413 -1.92 -2.03 11.27
C ALA A 413 -1.72 -3.42 10.64
N VAL A 414 -1.65 -3.50 9.30
CA VAL A 414 -1.32 -4.74 8.57
C VAL A 414 0.04 -5.26 9.02
N ALA A 415 1.08 -4.42 9.00
CA ALA A 415 2.43 -4.82 9.42
C ALA A 415 2.46 -5.31 10.89
N ALA A 416 1.77 -4.61 11.80
CA ALA A 416 1.66 -5.02 13.20
C ALA A 416 1.01 -6.41 13.35
N ARG A 417 -0.13 -6.62 12.69
CA ARG A 417 -0.88 -7.88 12.74
C ARG A 417 -0.11 -9.04 12.13
N LEU A 418 0.60 -8.85 11.02
CA LEU A 418 1.45 -9.88 10.43
C LEU A 418 2.63 -10.26 11.34
N LEU A 419 3.21 -9.30 12.05
CA LEU A 419 4.26 -9.58 13.04
C LEU A 419 3.72 -10.35 14.26
N LEU A 420 2.50 -10.04 14.71
CA LEU A 420 1.82 -10.82 15.75
C LEU A 420 1.51 -12.24 15.28
N ALA A 421 0.98 -12.40 14.07
CA ALA A 421 0.72 -13.70 13.46
C ALA A 421 1.99 -14.55 13.40
N ARG A 422 3.09 -13.95 12.95
CA ARG A 422 4.39 -14.62 12.87
C ARG A 422 4.95 -15.01 14.24
N ALA A 423 4.81 -14.14 15.25
CA ALA A 423 5.22 -14.45 16.62
C ALA A 423 4.41 -15.63 17.20
N ASP A 424 3.10 -15.65 16.95
CA ASP A 424 2.20 -16.71 17.42
C ASP A 424 2.48 -18.04 16.73
N GLU A 425 2.76 -18.00 15.43
CA GLU A 425 3.16 -19.18 14.67
C GLU A 425 4.46 -19.80 15.19
N PHE A 426 5.50 -18.99 15.45
CA PHE A 426 6.75 -19.50 16.00
C PHE A 426 6.61 -20.06 17.43
N ASP A 427 5.58 -19.65 18.16
CA ASP A 427 5.19 -20.22 19.47
C ASP A 427 4.30 -21.47 19.33
N GLY A 428 4.01 -21.94 18.12
CA GLY A 428 3.11 -23.08 17.85
C GLY A 428 1.62 -22.76 18.05
N ARG A 429 1.24 -21.49 18.18
CA ARG A 429 -0.13 -21.04 18.42
C ARG A 429 -0.82 -20.66 17.10
N TYR A 430 -1.21 -21.68 16.33
CA TYR A 430 -1.71 -21.50 14.96
C TYR A 430 -3.05 -20.76 14.84
N GLU A 431 -4.00 -21.02 15.74
CA GLU A 431 -5.32 -20.36 15.69
C GLU A 431 -5.22 -18.84 15.99
N PRO A 432 -4.52 -18.38 17.05
CA PRO A 432 -4.23 -16.95 17.22
C PRO A 432 -3.47 -16.34 16.04
N ALA A 433 -2.49 -17.08 15.48
CA ALA A 433 -1.74 -16.62 14.33
C ALA A 433 -2.63 -16.37 13.11
N LEU A 434 -3.52 -17.32 12.81
CA LEU A 434 -4.48 -17.21 11.73
C LEU A 434 -5.43 -16.03 11.96
N SER A 435 -5.96 -15.88 13.17
CA SER A 435 -6.82 -14.74 13.51
C SER A 435 -6.13 -13.40 13.25
N GLN A 436 -4.87 -13.24 13.67
CA GLN A 436 -4.10 -12.02 13.41
C GLN A 436 -3.87 -11.80 11.91
N ALA A 437 -3.50 -12.85 11.17
CA ALA A 437 -3.30 -12.77 9.73
C ALA A 437 -4.61 -12.41 8.99
N ALA A 438 -5.74 -12.98 9.41
CA ALA A 438 -7.05 -12.72 8.83
C ALA A 438 -7.52 -11.27 9.04
N HIS A 439 -7.21 -10.69 10.20
CA HIS A 439 -7.45 -9.26 10.41
C HIS A 439 -6.45 -8.37 9.65
N ALA A 440 -5.22 -8.83 9.42
CA ALA A 440 -4.28 -8.12 8.56
C ALA A 440 -4.81 -8.11 7.12
N LEU A 441 -5.41 -9.20 6.68
CA LEU A 441 -6.09 -9.33 5.39
C LEU A 441 -7.27 -8.35 5.29
N ALA A 442 -8.17 -8.30 6.28
CA ALA A 442 -9.25 -7.32 6.31
C ALA A 442 -8.71 -5.86 6.25
N ALA A 443 -7.69 -5.55 7.05
CA ALA A 443 -7.09 -4.21 7.07
C ALA A 443 -6.40 -3.84 5.74
N VAL A 444 -5.80 -4.80 5.02
CA VAL A 444 -5.16 -4.52 3.73
C VAL A 444 -6.19 -4.33 2.61
N HIS A 445 -7.31 -5.03 2.66
CA HIS A 445 -8.44 -4.74 1.76
C HIS A 445 -9.04 -3.37 2.05
N ASP A 446 -9.21 -2.99 3.33
CA ASP A 446 -9.68 -1.65 3.70
C ASP A 446 -8.69 -0.56 3.26
N ALA A 447 -7.38 -0.83 3.34
CA ALA A 447 -6.31 0.09 2.92
C ALA A 447 -6.41 0.49 1.44
N ARG A 448 -6.85 -0.43 0.58
CA ARG A 448 -6.91 -0.24 -0.87
C ARG A 448 -7.70 1.02 -1.25
N TYR A 449 -8.79 1.29 -0.54
CA TYR A 449 -9.71 2.40 -0.79
C TYR A 449 -9.26 3.73 -0.17
N LEU A 450 -8.13 3.73 0.55
CA LEU A 450 -7.63 4.88 1.31
C LEU A 450 -6.28 5.39 0.80
N ILE A 451 -5.67 4.74 -0.20
CA ILE A 451 -4.29 5.02 -0.65
C ILE A 451 -4.28 5.66 -2.06
N PRO A 452 -4.02 6.97 -2.17
CA PRO A 452 -4.07 7.66 -3.47
C PRO A 452 -2.76 7.60 -4.27
N SER A 453 -1.59 7.39 -3.63
CA SER A 453 -0.28 7.33 -4.32
C SER A 453 -0.04 6.06 -5.11
N ALA A 454 0.63 6.17 -6.26
CA ALA A 454 1.36 5.05 -6.90
C ALA A 454 2.39 4.37 -5.96
N ARG A 455 3.20 5.13 -5.20
CA ARG A 455 4.15 4.55 -4.24
C ARG A 455 3.47 3.88 -3.03
N GLY A 456 2.40 4.45 -2.50
CA GLY A 456 1.60 3.82 -1.46
C GLY A 456 0.90 2.57 -1.97
N ARG A 457 0.41 2.56 -3.22
CA ARG A 457 -0.09 1.37 -3.91
C ARG A 457 0.97 0.28 -3.99
N ARG A 458 2.22 0.61 -4.37
CA ARG A 458 3.35 -0.36 -4.30
C ARG A 458 3.64 -0.88 -2.89
N GLN A 459 3.53 -0.05 -1.86
CA GLN A 459 3.70 -0.49 -0.47
C GLN A 459 2.54 -1.37 -0.02
N TRP A 460 1.33 -1.03 -0.43
CA TRP A 460 0.12 -1.80 -0.23
C TRP A 460 0.18 -3.15 -0.92
N GLU A 461 0.54 -3.23 -2.20
CA GLU A 461 0.74 -4.48 -2.95
C GLU A 461 1.70 -5.43 -2.22
N ARG A 462 2.79 -4.91 -1.67
CA ARG A 462 3.73 -5.71 -0.85
C ARG A 462 3.11 -6.16 0.46
N ALA A 463 2.38 -5.28 1.14
CA ALA A 463 1.69 -5.63 2.39
C ALA A 463 0.59 -6.67 2.15
N GLN A 464 -0.12 -6.55 1.03
CA GLN A 464 -1.18 -7.43 0.55
C GLN A 464 -0.62 -8.81 0.25
N LEU A 465 0.45 -8.90 -0.56
CA LEU A 465 1.18 -10.13 -0.81
C LEU A 465 1.58 -10.86 0.47
N ASN A 466 2.15 -10.14 1.43
CA ASN A 466 2.57 -10.72 2.71
C ASN A 466 1.37 -11.21 3.53
N ALA A 467 0.25 -10.49 3.52
CA ALA A 467 -0.97 -10.89 4.19
C ALA A 467 -1.58 -12.14 3.54
N TYR A 468 -1.70 -12.14 2.20
CA TYR A 468 -2.20 -13.25 1.41
C TYR A 468 -1.39 -14.52 1.66
N ALA A 469 -0.06 -14.43 1.54
CA ALA A 469 0.85 -15.56 1.75
C ALA A 469 0.76 -16.10 3.18
N THR A 470 0.61 -15.22 4.17
CA THR A 470 0.54 -15.62 5.58
C THR A 470 -0.79 -16.30 5.91
N VAL A 471 -1.93 -15.74 5.47
CA VAL A 471 -3.26 -16.32 5.70
C VAL A 471 -3.39 -17.68 5.03
N LEU A 472 -3.07 -17.78 3.73
CA LEU A 472 -3.21 -19.04 2.99
C LEU A 472 -2.35 -20.14 3.57
N ARG A 473 -1.09 -19.84 3.93
CA ARG A 473 -0.17 -20.80 4.53
C ARG A 473 -0.62 -21.27 5.92
N LEU A 474 -1.19 -20.38 6.73
CA LEU A 474 -1.73 -20.75 8.04
C LEU A 474 -3.04 -21.54 7.92
N ALA A 475 -3.90 -21.19 6.95
CA ALA A 475 -5.12 -21.93 6.64
C ALA A 475 -4.80 -23.34 6.12
N ASP A 476 -3.87 -23.49 5.16
CA ASP A 476 -3.39 -24.77 4.61
C ASP A 476 -2.87 -25.69 5.73
N ARG A 477 -2.12 -25.13 6.70
CA ARG A 477 -1.65 -25.87 7.87
C ARG A 477 -2.73 -26.32 8.85
N SER A 478 -3.90 -25.68 8.86
CA SER A 478 -5.01 -26.10 9.71
C SER A 478 -5.65 -27.40 9.23
N GLY A 479 -5.47 -27.75 7.95
CA GLY A 479 -6.10 -28.91 7.30
C GLY A 479 -7.59 -28.72 7.01
N ASP A 480 -8.17 -27.55 7.29
CA ASP A 480 -9.58 -27.26 7.08
C ASP A 480 -9.86 -26.72 5.67
N SER A 481 -10.36 -27.58 4.78
CA SER A 481 -10.64 -27.22 3.38
C SER A 481 -11.65 -26.07 3.23
N VAL A 482 -12.61 -25.92 4.15
CA VAL A 482 -13.62 -24.86 4.09
C VAL A 482 -12.98 -23.51 4.39
N LEU A 483 -12.13 -23.47 5.41
CA LEU A 483 -11.35 -22.28 5.75
C LEU A 483 -10.37 -21.90 4.64
N VAL A 484 -9.71 -22.89 4.01
CA VAL A 484 -8.82 -22.63 2.87
C VAL A 484 -9.60 -22.10 1.68
N ALA A 485 -10.80 -22.61 1.41
CA ALA A 485 -11.68 -22.08 0.38
C ALA A 485 -12.10 -20.63 0.66
N GLU A 486 -12.52 -20.33 1.89
CA GLU A 486 -12.83 -18.95 2.31
C GLU A 486 -11.63 -18.01 2.13
N ALA A 487 -10.42 -18.48 2.47
CA ALA A 487 -9.19 -17.73 2.27
C ALA A 487 -8.84 -17.54 0.78
N VAL A 488 -8.99 -18.56 -0.06
CA VAL A 488 -8.74 -18.46 -1.51
C VAL A 488 -9.69 -17.46 -2.16
N GLU A 489 -10.98 -17.49 -1.83
CA GLU A 489 -11.95 -16.52 -2.36
C GLU A 489 -11.65 -15.08 -1.92
N LEU A 490 -11.26 -14.89 -0.66
CA LEU A 490 -10.90 -13.58 -0.15
C LEU A 490 -9.61 -13.04 -0.80
N VAL A 491 -8.60 -13.88 -0.96
CA VAL A 491 -7.30 -13.52 -1.56
C VAL A 491 -7.39 -13.31 -3.09
N ARG A 492 -8.31 -14.00 -3.78
CA ARG A 492 -8.55 -13.82 -5.22
C ARG A 492 -8.86 -12.36 -5.58
N GLY A 493 -9.35 -11.57 -4.62
CA GLY A 493 -9.32 -10.11 -4.69
C GLY A 493 -10.34 -9.55 -5.68
N GLU A 494 -11.61 -9.89 -5.49
CA GLU A 494 -12.69 -9.35 -6.31
C GLU A 494 -12.77 -7.82 -6.23
N VAL A 495 -13.21 -7.23 -7.34
CA VAL A 495 -13.31 -5.80 -7.51
C VAL A 495 -14.65 -5.51 -8.15
N LEU A 496 -15.48 -4.73 -7.46
CA LEU A 496 -16.72 -4.23 -8.02
C LEU A 496 -16.50 -2.76 -8.38
N PRO A 497 -16.73 -2.32 -9.61
CA PRO A 497 -16.78 -0.90 -9.88
C PRO A 497 -18.00 -0.29 -9.16
N ASP A 498 -17.85 0.95 -8.68
CA ASP A 498 -18.91 1.79 -8.10
C ASP A 498 -19.28 2.95 -9.04
N ARG A 499 -20.40 3.61 -8.74
CA ARG A 499 -20.78 4.91 -9.27
C ARG A 499 -20.05 6.01 -8.48
N ILE A 500 -19.34 6.92 -9.16
CA ILE A 500 -18.80 8.14 -8.53
C ILE A 500 -19.97 9.06 -8.16
N GLY A 501 -20.07 9.48 -6.90
CA GLY A 501 -21.05 10.49 -6.49
C GLY A 501 -20.75 11.85 -7.12
N ARG A 502 -21.78 12.62 -7.51
CA ARG A 502 -21.62 13.93 -8.18
C ARG A 502 -20.69 14.90 -7.43
N ALA A 503 -20.77 14.95 -6.10
CA ALA A 503 -19.91 15.82 -5.28
C ALA A 503 -18.43 15.40 -5.28
N GLU A 504 -18.16 14.10 -5.42
CA GLU A 504 -16.80 13.54 -5.51
C GLU A 504 -16.21 13.83 -6.88
N LEU A 505 -16.99 13.63 -7.96
CA LEU A 505 -16.62 14.03 -9.32
C LEU A 505 -16.34 15.54 -9.44
N GLU A 506 -17.19 16.39 -8.87
CA GLU A 506 -17.01 17.85 -8.87
C GLU A 506 -15.75 18.28 -8.09
N ALA A 507 -15.43 17.61 -6.97
CA ALA A 507 -14.19 17.84 -6.23
C ALA A 507 -12.94 17.46 -7.03
N HIS A 508 -13.01 16.39 -7.83
CA HIS A 508 -11.91 15.96 -8.70
C HIS A 508 -11.69 16.89 -9.88
N LEU A 509 -12.76 17.32 -10.55
CA LEU A 509 -12.68 18.30 -11.64
C LEU A 509 -12.12 19.65 -11.16
N ALA A 510 -12.46 20.07 -9.94
CA ALA A 510 -11.89 21.27 -9.34
C ALA A 510 -10.38 21.13 -9.05
N LEU A 511 -9.91 19.93 -8.69
CA LEU A 511 -8.49 19.63 -8.46
C LEU A 511 -7.68 19.59 -9.77
N ASP A 512 -8.23 19.00 -10.84
CA ASP A 512 -7.61 19.00 -12.17
C ASP A 512 -7.48 20.41 -12.73
N ALA A 513 -8.50 21.24 -12.56
CA ALA A 513 -8.45 22.66 -12.92
C ALA A 513 -7.35 23.41 -12.14
N MET A 514 -7.04 23.00 -10.91
CA MET A 514 -5.93 23.57 -10.14
C MET A 514 -4.56 23.05 -10.61
N ALA A 515 -4.44 21.78 -10.97
CA ALA A 515 -3.21 21.19 -11.51
C ALA A 515 -2.82 21.81 -12.86
N ALA A 516 -3.80 22.08 -13.72
CA ALA A 516 -3.62 22.77 -14.99
C ALA A 516 -3.10 24.23 -14.85
N THR A 517 -3.19 24.82 -13.65
CA THR A 517 -2.66 26.17 -13.36
C THR A 517 -1.23 26.19 -12.82
N ALA A 518 -0.58 25.02 -12.65
CA ALA A 518 0.85 24.96 -12.37
C ALA A 518 1.65 25.18 -13.68
N PRO A 519 2.67 26.06 -13.70
CA PRO A 519 3.45 26.30 -14.91
C PRO A 519 4.13 25.00 -15.34
N ALA A 520 3.77 24.53 -16.54
CA ALA A 520 4.32 23.33 -17.15
C ALA A 520 5.85 23.45 -17.24
N THR A 521 6.56 22.60 -16.50
CA THR A 521 7.96 22.30 -16.78
C THR A 521 8.01 21.07 -17.68
N ASP A 522 8.74 21.19 -18.78
CA ASP A 522 8.88 20.29 -19.95
C ASP A 522 9.33 18.83 -19.67
N ALA A 523 8.67 18.12 -18.77
CA ALA A 523 8.93 16.71 -18.49
C ALA A 523 7.64 15.89 -18.41
N VAL A 524 6.62 16.28 -19.18
CA VAL A 524 5.42 15.45 -19.37
C VAL A 524 5.73 14.43 -20.45
N SER A 525 5.76 13.16 -20.04
CA SER A 525 5.73 12.01 -20.94
C SER A 525 4.65 12.21 -22.00
N THR A 526 4.97 11.97 -23.27
CA THR A 526 4.03 12.04 -24.40
C THR A 526 2.95 10.95 -24.37
N ASP A 527 2.94 10.06 -23.38
CA ASP A 527 1.83 9.14 -23.12
C ASP A 527 0.70 9.84 -22.36
N VAL A 528 -0.13 10.55 -23.14
CA VAL A 528 -1.37 11.23 -22.69
C VAL A 528 -2.53 10.23 -22.46
N SER A 529 -2.28 8.92 -22.51
CA SER A 529 -3.30 7.87 -22.33
C SER A 529 -3.78 7.69 -20.88
N THR A 530 -3.16 8.38 -19.92
CA THR A 530 -3.60 8.36 -18.52
C THR A 530 -4.58 9.49 -18.28
N ALA A 531 -5.88 9.17 -18.23
CA ALA A 531 -6.88 10.09 -17.70
C ALA A 531 -6.42 10.58 -16.30
N PRO A 532 -6.64 11.86 -15.94
CA PRO A 532 -6.24 12.40 -14.63
C PRO A 532 -6.73 11.55 -13.46
N SER A 533 -7.89 10.92 -13.61
CA SER A 533 -8.50 9.94 -12.69
C SER A 533 -7.58 8.74 -12.37
N ALA A 534 -6.85 8.22 -13.36
CA ALA A 534 -5.93 7.09 -13.21
C ALA A 534 -4.64 7.50 -12.47
N LEU A 535 -4.17 8.74 -12.69
CA LEU A 535 -3.07 9.35 -11.93
C LEU A 535 -3.45 9.66 -10.48
N LEU A 536 -4.74 9.91 -10.22
CA LEU A 536 -5.28 10.21 -8.90
C LEU A 536 -5.55 8.98 -8.04
N GLY A 537 -5.53 7.78 -8.64
CA GLY A 537 -5.72 6.53 -7.94
C GLY A 537 -7.08 6.38 -7.27
N LEU A 538 -8.08 7.10 -7.79
CA LEU A 538 -9.45 7.17 -7.26
C LEU A 538 -10.37 6.45 -8.23
N ASP A 539 -10.17 5.14 -8.31
CA ASP A 539 -11.09 4.26 -9.02
C ASP A 539 -12.35 4.13 -8.15
N PRO A 540 -13.54 4.47 -8.68
CA PRO A 540 -14.78 4.19 -7.96
C PRO A 540 -14.93 2.68 -7.93
N VAL A 541 -14.49 2.07 -6.85
CA VAL A 541 -14.55 0.65 -6.64
C VAL A 541 -15.24 0.45 -5.31
N ARG A 542 -16.31 -0.34 -5.29
CA ARG A 542 -16.91 -0.83 -4.04
C ARG A 542 -16.13 -2.00 -3.49
N ARG A 543 -16.20 -2.12 -2.18
CA ARG A 543 -15.86 -3.38 -1.50
C ARG A 543 -16.84 -4.45 -1.98
N PRO A 544 -16.38 -5.57 -2.57
CA PRO A 544 -17.28 -6.69 -2.81
C PRO A 544 -17.83 -7.20 -1.48
N PRO A 545 -19.06 -7.74 -1.45
CA PRO A 545 -19.56 -8.45 -0.29
C PRO A 545 -18.61 -9.60 0.05
N PRO A 546 -18.29 -9.82 1.34
CA PRO A 546 -17.49 -10.94 1.77
C PRO A 546 -18.16 -12.27 1.42
N VAL A 547 -17.36 -13.25 1.05
CA VAL A 547 -17.80 -14.62 0.75
C VAL A 547 -17.73 -15.46 2.02
N ARG A 548 -18.76 -16.26 2.27
CA ARG A 548 -18.75 -17.34 3.27
C ARG A 548 -18.87 -18.70 2.56
N VAL A 549 -18.28 -19.73 3.16
CA VAL A 549 -18.23 -21.08 2.60
C VAL A 549 -18.86 -22.06 3.59
N ALA A 550 -19.66 -23.01 3.10
CA ALA A 550 -20.43 -23.96 3.89
C ALA A 550 -21.35 -23.28 4.94
N GLY A 551 -21.96 -22.15 4.58
CA GLY A 551 -22.90 -21.39 5.43
C GLY A 551 -22.28 -20.71 6.66
N LEU A 552 -20.97 -20.83 6.88
CA LEU A 552 -20.26 -20.25 8.02
C LEU A 552 -19.16 -19.32 7.54
N ARG A 553 -18.98 -18.23 8.26
CA ARG A 553 -17.89 -17.28 8.02
C ARG A 553 -16.88 -17.39 9.16
N ARG A 554 -15.62 -17.65 8.83
CA ARG A 554 -14.55 -17.88 9.81
C ARG A 554 -13.51 -16.77 9.78
N LEU A 555 -13.39 -16.06 8.66
CA LEU A 555 -12.51 -14.90 8.53
C LEU A 555 -13.29 -13.60 8.82
N PRO A 556 -12.67 -12.59 9.48
CA PRO A 556 -13.36 -11.36 9.86
C PRO A 556 -13.78 -10.51 8.66
N SER A 557 -14.80 -9.67 8.84
CA SER A 557 -15.19 -8.61 7.90
C SER A 557 -14.37 -7.35 8.05
N GLY A 558 -14.18 -6.67 6.92
CA GLY A 558 -13.83 -5.26 6.92
C GLY A 558 -14.96 -4.42 7.52
N THR A 559 -14.63 -3.22 7.98
CA THR A 559 -15.59 -2.30 8.58
C THR A 559 -16.67 -1.86 7.56
N GLY A 560 -17.95 -1.82 7.97
CA GLY A 560 -19.05 -1.27 7.14
C GLY A 560 -19.70 -2.21 6.12
N GLN A 561 -19.44 -3.52 6.16
CA GLN A 561 -20.07 -4.50 5.27
C GLN A 561 -21.34 -5.09 5.89
N ALA A 562 -22.50 -4.94 5.23
CA ALA A 562 -23.79 -5.49 5.66
C ALA A 562 -24.16 -6.81 4.94
N ASP A 563 -23.85 -6.93 3.65
CA ASP A 563 -24.23 -8.08 2.83
C ASP A 563 -23.12 -9.15 2.80
N VAL A 564 -23.49 -10.42 2.69
CA VAL A 564 -22.58 -11.58 2.64
C VAL A 564 -23.02 -12.52 1.53
N ILE A 565 -22.09 -12.96 0.69
CA ILE A 565 -22.34 -13.95 -0.35
C ILE A 565 -22.15 -15.36 0.23
N ASP A 566 -23.18 -16.19 0.16
CA ASP A 566 -23.10 -17.61 0.53
C ASP A 566 -22.74 -18.44 -0.69
N LEU A 567 -21.46 -18.81 -0.80
CA LEU A 567 -20.92 -19.45 -2.00
C LEU A 567 -21.64 -20.76 -2.36
N ASP A 568 -22.00 -21.57 -1.37
CA ASP A 568 -22.67 -22.84 -1.61
C ASP A 568 -24.08 -22.64 -2.16
N LEU A 569 -24.81 -21.64 -1.64
CA LEU A 569 -26.13 -21.28 -2.15
C LEU A 569 -26.04 -20.68 -3.56
N GLU A 570 -25.06 -19.82 -3.80
CA GLU A 570 -24.79 -19.24 -5.12
C GLU A 570 -24.47 -20.33 -6.16
N LEU A 571 -23.60 -21.28 -5.81
CA LEU A 571 -23.24 -22.40 -6.68
C LEU A 571 -24.46 -23.28 -7.01
N CYS A 572 -25.25 -23.62 -5.99
CA CYS A 572 -26.47 -24.41 -6.20
C CYS A 572 -27.49 -23.67 -7.06
N ALA A 573 -27.63 -22.35 -6.87
CA ALA A 573 -28.51 -21.52 -7.69
C ALA A 573 -28.01 -21.39 -9.13
N LEU A 574 -26.69 -21.30 -9.34
CA LEU A 574 -26.07 -21.11 -10.65
C LEU A 574 -26.09 -22.39 -11.50
N ALA A 575 -25.77 -23.54 -10.91
CA ALA A 575 -25.48 -24.76 -11.66
C ALA A 575 -25.95 -26.06 -10.99
N GLY A 576 -26.75 -25.96 -9.92
CA GLY A 576 -27.26 -27.12 -9.19
C GLY A 576 -26.15 -27.94 -8.53
N ARG A 577 -26.20 -29.27 -8.69
CA ARG A 577 -25.14 -30.17 -8.23
C ARG A 577 -23.96 -30.13 -9.19
N CYS A 578 -23.03 -29.22 -8.94
CA CYS A 578 -21.89 -28.96 -9.82
C CYS A 578 -20.55 -29.18 -9.12
N TRP A 579 -19.51 -29.35 -9.92
CA TRP A 579 -18.13 -29.17 -9.47
C TRP A 579 -17.81 -27.68 -9.39
N TYR A 580 -17.04 -27.27 -8.37
CA TYR A 580 -16.46 -25.94 -8.29
C TYR A 580 -14.94 -26.03 -8.22
N TRP A 581 -14.24 -25.17 -8.95
CA TRP A 581 -12.80 -25.02 -8.87
C TRP A 581 -12.42 -23.54 -8.73
N SER A 582 -11.74 -23.22 -7.64
CA SER A 582 -11.04 -21.94 -7.49
C SER A 582 -9.58 -22.17 -7.12
N ALA A 583 -8.75 -21.18 -7.40
CA ALA A 583 -7.34 -21.22 -7.09
C ALA A 583 -6.75 -19.82 -6.96
N VAL A 584 -5.54 -19.72 -6.42
CA VAL A 584 -4.77 -18.47 -6.43
C VAL A 584 -3.27 -18.73 -6.44
N THR A 585 -2.53 -17.86 -7.10
CA THR A 585 -1.07 -17.83 -7.08
C THR A 585 -0.60 -16.69 -6.18
N VAL A 586 0.16 -17.02 -5.14
CA VAL A 586 0.69 -16.03 -4.21
C VAL A 586 2.16 -16.34 -3.97
N VAL A 587 3.02 -15.37 -4.27
CA VAL A 587 4.47 -15.50 -4.25
C VAL A 587 4.90 -16.66 -5.16
N ASP A 588 5.36 -17.77 -4.61
CA ASP A 588 5.91 -18.93 -5.30
C ASP A 588 5.06 -20.19 -5.08
N ARG A 589 3.77 -20.03 -4.79
CA ARG A 589 2.85 -21.16 -4.55
C ARG A 589 1.53 -20.99 -5.26
N TYR A 590 1.03 -22.12 -5.76
CA TYR A 590 -0.34 -22.29 -6.25
C TYR A 590 -1.16 -22.98 -5.17
N TYR A 591 -2.25 -22.34 -4.75
CA TYR A 591 -3.26 -22.92 -3.85
C TYR A 591 -4.52 -23.18 -4.66
N TRP A 592 -5.15 -24.34 -4.49
CA TRP A 592 -6.39 -24.68 -5.16
C TRP A 592 -7.40 -25.24 -4.17
N VAL A 593 -8.67 -25.04 -4.49
CA VAL A 593 -9.82 -25.61 -3.78
C VAL A 593 -10.82 -26.17 -4.78
N VAL A 594 -11.43 -27.29 -4.40
CA VAL A 594 -12.45 -27.97 -5.18
C VAL A 594 -13.62 -28.34 -4.28
N ARG A 595 -14.82 -28.02 -4.74
CA ARG A 595 -16.07 -28.54 -4.18
C ARG A 595 -16.64 -29.58 -5.13
N ASP A 596 -17.02 -30.73 -4.60
CA ASP A 596 -17.72 -31.75 -5.39
C ASP A 596 -19.24 -31.49 -5.49
N PRO A 597 -19.98 -32.25 -6.33
CA PRO A 597 -21.43 -32.12 -6.46
C PRO A 597 -22.23 -32.48 -5.20
N ASP A 598 -21.61 -33.13 -4.23
CA ASP A 598 -22.18 -33.48 -2.93
C ASP A 598 -21.90 -32.42 -1.85
N GLY A 599 -21.11 -31.39 -2.19
CA GLY A 599 -20.77 -30.28 -1.32
C GLY A 599 -19.54 -30.50 -0.43
N GLN A 600 -18.75 -31.55 -0.68
CA GLN A 600 -17.49 -31.76 0.04
C GLN A 600 -16.38 -30.89 -0.55
N TRP A 601 -15.61 -30.27 0.35
CA TRP A 601 -14.51 -29.38 0.00
C TRP A 601 -13.16 -30.09 0.16
N SER A 602 -12.31 -29.95 -0.84
CA SER A 602 -10.93 -30.40 -0.85
C SER A 602 -10.01 -29.26 -1.25
N HIS A 603 -8.76 -29.29 -0.78
CA HIS A 603 -7.77 -28.27 -1.08
C HIS A 603 -6.38 -28.89 -1.28
N GLY A 604 -5.48 -28.11 -1.83
CA GLY A 604 -4.07 -28.44 -1.84
C GLY A 604 -3.21 -27.30 -2.34
N SER A 605 -1.89 -27.50 -2.27
CA SER A 605 -0.93 -26.51 -2.75
C SER A 605 0.35 -27.16 -3.26
N HIS A 606 1.05 -26.48 -4.18
CA HIS A 606 2.39 -26.86 -4.62
C HIS A 606 3.22 -25.62 -5.02
N GLY A 607 4.53 -25.81 -5.18
CA GLY A 607 5.46 -24.73 -5.51
C GLY A 607 5.43 -24.33 -6.99
N LEU A 608 5.52 -23.02 -7.23
CA LEU A 608 5.62 -22.33 -8.51
C LEU A 608 6.96 -21.58 -8.67
N ALA A 609 8.01 -21.98 -7.95
CA ALA A 609 9.35 -21.42 -8.16
C ALA A 609 9.79 -21.57 -9.63
N GLU A 610 10.68 -20.69 -10.11
CA GLU A 610 11.06 -20.54 -11.54
C GLU A 610 11.47 -21.84 -12.25
N HIS A 611 12.00 -22.82 -11.50
CA HIS A 611 12.46 -24.11 -12.04
C HIS A 611 11.53 -25.29 -11.72
N SER A 612 10.35 -25.04 -11.14
CA SER A 612 9.33 -26.05 -10.88
C SER A 612 8.68 -26.52 -12.19
N ALA A 613 8.17 -27.77 -12.20
CA ALA A 613 7.44 -28.30 -13.35
C ALA A 613 6.21 -27.43 -13.72
N ALA A 614 5.53 -26.90 -12.72
CA ALA A 614 4.37 -26.02 -12.91
C ALA A 614 4.74 -24.67 -13.53
N ALA A 615 5.82 -24.02 -13.07
CA ALA A 615 6.30 -22.77 -13.68
C ALA A 615 6.78 -22.97 -15.13
N LEU A 616 7.44 -24.11 -15.41
CA LEU A 616 7.84 -24.48 -16.77
C LEU A 616 6.62 -24.71 -17.67
N ALA A 617 5.61 -25.44 -17.19
CA ALA A 617 4.38 -25.70 -17.94
C ALA A 617 3.60 -24.42 -18.24
N ASP A 618 3.49 -23.49 -17.27
CA ASP A 618 2.85 -22.19 -17.48
C ASP A 618 3.60 -21.35 -18.52
N ARG A 619 4.93 -21.29 -18.41
CA ARG A 619 5.77 -20.56 -19.37
C ARG A 619 5.65 -21.15 -20.78
N GLU A 620 5.68 -22.48 -20.92
CA GLU A 620 5.48 -23.14 -22.20
C GLU A 620 4.08 -22.88 -22.78
N LEU A 621 3.05 -22.86 -21.94
CA LEU A 621 1.69 -22.51 -22.36
C LEU A 621 1.61 -21.07 -22.86
N ARG A 622 2.11 -20.10 -22.09
CA ARG A 622 2.15 -18.67 -22.48
C ARG A 622 2.90 -18.48 -23.80
N ASN A 623 4.02 -19.18 -23.98
CA ASN A 623 4.80 -19.18 -25.22
C ASN A 623 4.08 -19.84 -26.42
N ALA A 624 3.13 -20.73 -26.17
CA ALA A 624 2.32 -21.38 -27.20
C ALA A 624 1.04 -20.60 -27.54
N LEU A 625 0.60 -19.72 -26.64
CA LEU A 625 -0.57 -18.87 -26.80
C LEU A 625 -0.23 -17.57 -27.52
N PRO A 626 -1.24 -16.92 -28.14
CA PRO A 626 -1.12 -15.61 -28.77
C PRO A 626 -1.11 -14.48 -27.73
N LEU A 627 -0.27 -14.60 -26.70
CA LEU A 627 -0.06 -13.57 -25.68
C LEU A 627 1.24 -12.83 -26.01
N PRO A 628 1.28 -11.49 -26.06
CA PRO A 628 2.49 -10.75 -26.39
C PRO A 628 3.56 -10.98 -25.32
N LEU A 629 4.80 -11.28 -25.76
CA LEU A 629 5.98 -11.29 -24.90
C LEU A 629 6.65 -9.89 -24.86
N PRO A 630 7.52 -9.59 -23.87
CA PRO A 630 8.20 -8.31 -23.79
C PRO A 630 8.98 -7.99 -25.08
N GLY A 631 8.66 -6.86 -25.71
CA GLY A 631 9.26 -6.42 -26.97
C GLY A 631 8.70 -7.09 -28.23
N GLU A 632 7.67 -7.92 -28.12
CA GLU A 632 7.01 -8.59 -29.24
C GLU A 632 5.76 -7.79 -29.68
N ASP A 633 5.61 -7.56 -30.99
CA ASP A 633 4.37 -7.00 -31.55
C ASP A 633 3.30 -8.07 -31.78
N VAL A 634 2.08 -7.63 -32.10
CA VAL A 634 0.92 -8.53 -32.31
C VAL A 634 1.14 -9.53 -33.46
N ALA A 635 1.85 -9.12 -34.51
CA ALA A 635 2.09 -9.96 -35.69
C ALA A 635 3.13 -11.05 -35.40
N ALA A 636 4.18 -10.71 -34.63
CA ALA A 636 5.19 -11.63 -34.14
C ALA A 636 4.58 -12.64 -33.16
N ALA A 637 3.76 -12.19 -32.21
CA ALA A 637 3.03 -13.08 -31.29
C ALA A 637 2.12 -14.06 -32.05
N GLY A 638 1.43 -13.59 -33.09
CA GLY A 638 0.59 -14.44 -33.94
C GLY A 638 1.39 -15.47 -34.73
N THR A 639 2.53 -15.06 -35.27
CA THR A 639 3.44 -15.96 -36.00
C THR A 639 4.01 -17.05 -35.08
N ARG A 640 4.42 -16.69 -33.86
CA ARG A 640 4.91 -17.63 -32.85
C ARG A 640 3.82 -18.63 -32.44
N ALA A 641 2.63 -18.15 -32.11
CA ALA A 641 1.50 -19.02 -31.77
C ALA A 641 1.14 -19.97 -32.93
N ASP A 642 1.18 -19.49 -34.18
CA ASP A 642 0.90 -20.31 -35.37
C ASP A 642 1.96 -21.39 -35.65
N GLN A 643 3.21 -21.14 -35.28
CA GLN A 643 4.31 -22.11 -35.36
C GLN A 643 4.41 -22.99 -34.09
N GLY A 644 3.68 -22.62 -33.04
CA GLY A 644 3.72 -23.26 -31.74
C GLY A 644 3.05 -24.63 -31.67
N PRO A 645 3.14 -25.28 -30.50
CA PRO A 645 2.58 -26.62 -30.27
C PRO A 645 1.05 -26.66 -30.26
N LEU A 646 0.35 -25.51 -30.12
CA LEU A 646 -1.11 -25.41 -30.16
C LEU A 646 -1.67 -25.06 -31.55
N SER A 647 -0.86 -25.15 -32.61
CA SER A 647 -1.24 -24.81 -34.00
C SER A 647 -0.63 -25.80 -35.00
N ARG A 648 -0.35 -25.35 -36.24
CA ARG A 648 0.21 -26.17 -37.33
C ARG A 648 1.56 -26.81 -36.98
N GLY A 649 2.30 -26.24 -36.03
CA GLY A 649 3.56 -26.78 -35.49
C GLY A 649 3.43 -28.01 -34.59
N ALA A 650 2.20 -28.45 -34.25
CA ALA A 650 1.91 -29.57 -33.36
C ALA A 650 2.41 -30.95 -33.85
N GLY A 651 2.75 -31.06 -35.15
CA GLY A 651 3.15 -32.30 -35.82
C GLY A 651 1.95 -33.17 -36.25
N PRO A 652 2.18 -34.23 -37.05
CA PRO A 652 1.12 -34.97 -37.76
C PRO A 652 0.03 -35.65 -36.90
N ASP A 653 0.16 -35.70 -35.57
CA ASP A 653 -0.82 -36.37 -34.69
C ASP A 653 -1.22 -35.55 -33.45
N GLY A 654 -0.96 -34.24 -33.42
CA GLY A 654 -1.24 -33.39 -32.25
C GLY A 654 -0.46 -33.76 -30.98
N LYS A 655 0.62 -34.56 -31.11
CA LYS A 655 1.40 -35.07 -29.98
C LYS A 655 2.04 -33.97 -29.14
N LYS A 656 2.52 -32.88 -29.77
CA LYS A 656 3.10 -31.74 -29.04
C LYS A 656 2.04 -30.97 -28.26
N GLU A 657 0.85 -30.77 -28.85
CA GLU A 657 -0.29 -30.14 -28.18
C GLU A 657 -0.69 -30.95 -26.93
N ARG A 658 -0.91 -32.26 -27.09
CA ARG A 658 -1.28 -33.13 -25.96
C ARG A 658 -0.21 -33.18 -24.88
N ARG A 659 1.07 -33.17 -25.23
CA ARG A 659 2.17 -33.11 -24.26
C ARG A 659 2.13 -31.81 -23.46
N LEU A 660 2.00 -30.67 -24.14
CA LEU A 660 1.92 -29.37 -23.50
C LEU A 660 0.71 -29.28 -22.57
N LEU A 661 -0.49 -29.57 -23.07
CA LEU A 661 -1.70 -29.52 -22.26
C LEU A 661 -1.70 -30.57 -21.15
N GLY A 662 -1.03 -31.72 -21.35
CA GLY A 662 -0.79 -32.72 -20.32
C GLY A 662 0.05 -32.19 -19.16
N SER A 663 1.18 -31.55 -19.45
CA SER A 663 2.02 -30.90 -18.44
C SER A 663 1.27 -29.77 -17.71
N VAL A 664 0.45 -29.00 -18.42
CA VAL A 664 -0.39 -27.95 -17.83
C VAL A 664 -1.47 -28.54 -16.93
N ALA A 665 -2.12 -29.63 -17.35
CA ALA A 665 -3.12 -30.31 -16.53
C ALA A 665 -2.50 -30.92 -15.27
N GLU A 666 -1.34 -31.58 -15.37
CA GLU A 666 -0.60 -32.10 -14.21
C GLU A 666 -0.20 -30.97 -13.25
N ALA A 667 0.15 -29.80 -13.77
CA ALA A 667 0.50 -28.63 -12.98
C ALA A 667 -0.72 -27.97 -12.31
N PHE A 668 -1.83 -27.75 -13.01
CA PHE A 668 -2.89 -26.85 -12.53
C PHE A 668 -4.22 -27.53 -12.21
N LEU A 669 -4.54 -28.65 -12.87
CA LEU A 669 -5.83 -29.33 -12.68
C LEU A 669 -5.80 -30.09 -11.34
N PRO A 670 -6.68 -29.77 -10.38
CA PRO A 670 -6.68 -30.43 -9.08
C PRO A 670 -6.88 -31.95 -9.21
N PRO A 671 -6.08 -32.79 -8.52
CA PRO A 671 -6.25 -34.24 -8.52
C PRO A 671 -7.67 -34.74 -8.17
N PRO A 672 -8.37 -34.22 -7.14
CA PRO A 672 -9.73 -34.67 -6.83
C PRO A 672 -10.72 -34.32 -7.95
N LEU A 673 -10.56 -33.16 -8.60
CA LEU A 673 -11.39 -32.77 -9.75
C LEU A 673 -11.14 -33.70 -10.94
N SER A 674 -9.87 -33.92 -11.31
CA SER A 674 -9.52 -34.86 -12.39
C SER A 674 -10.10 -36.25 -12.11
N ALA A 675 -9.91 -36.80 -10.91
CA ALA A 675 -10.44 -38.12 -10.55
C ALA A 675 -11.97 -38.18 -10.63
N GLY A 676 -12.67 -37.19 -10.06
CA GLY A 676 -14.13 -37.13 -10.08
C GLY A 676 -14.71 -37.00 -11.49
N LEU A 677 -14.15 -36.11 -12.31
CA LEU A 677 -14.60 -35.91 -13.70
C LEU A 677 -14.42 -37.16 -14.57
N ARG A 678 -13.39 -37.97 -14.31
CA ARG A 678 -13.16 -39.23 -15.02
C ARG A 678 -14.17 -40.31 -14.67
N ALA A 679 -14.59 -40.32 -13.40
CA ALA A 679 -15.60 -41.24 -12.88
C ALA A 679 -17.04 -40.89 -13.32
N THR A 680 -17.24 -39.72 -13.93
CA THR A 680 -18.55 -39.31 -14.47
C THR A 680 -19.12 -40.37 -15.42
N PRO A 681 -20.33 -40.90 -15.14
CA PRO A 681 -20.98 -41.90 -15.98
C PRO A 681 -21.19 -41.40 -17.41
N PRO A 682 -21.09 -42.28 -18.43
CA PRO A 682 -21.45 -41.91 -19.79
C PRO A 682 -22.90 -41.45 -19.88
N GLY A 683 -23.13 -40.28 -20.49
CA GLY A 683 -24.46 -39.70 -20.67
C GLY A 683 -24.86 -38.70 -19.59
N ASP A 684 -24.18 -38.67 -18.45
CA ASP A 684 -24.29 -37.57 -17.49
C ASP A 684 -23.33 -36.44 -17.88
N ILE A 685 -23.80 -35.19 -17.76
CA ILE A 685 -23.06 -33.99 -18.18
C ILE A 685 -23.17 -32.95 -17.07
N PRO A 686 -22.38 -33.11 -15.98
CA PRO A 686 -22.38 -32.15 -14.90
C PRO A 686 -21.80 -30.80 -15.34
N SER A 687 -22.05 -29.79 -14.51
CA SER A 687 -21.46 -28.47 -14.66
C SER A 687 -20.18 -28.38 -13.84
N LEU A 688 -19.18 -27.67 -14.38
CA LEU A 688 -17.97 -27.25 -13.71
C LEU A 688 -17.93 -25.72 -13.69
N VAL A 689 -18.06 -25.15 -12.50
CA VAL A 689 -17.92 -23.72 -12.24
C VAL A 689 -16.46 -23.43 -11.91
N VAL A 690 -15.85 -22.49 -12.63
CA VAL A 690 -14.42 -22.15 -12.56
C VAL A 690 -14.26 -20.69 -12.18
N SER A 691 -13.49 -20.43 -11.13
CA SER A 691 -13.24 -19.10 -10.59
C SER A 691 -11.74 -18.89 -10.33
N LEU A 692 -10.99 -18.56 -11.39
CA LEU A 692 -9.53 -18.48 -11.39
C LEU A 692 -9.03 -17.04 -11.56
N PRO A 693 -8.13 -16.49 -10.73
CA PRO A 693 -7.69 -15.09 -10.83
C PRO A 693 -7.16 -14.75 -12.21
N ALA A 694 -7.11 -13.44 -12.53
CA ALA A 694 -6.63 -12.95 -13.82
C ALA A 694 -5.26 -13.53 -14.23
N GLY A 695 -4.34 -13.73 -13.28
CA GLY A 695 -3.04 -14.38 -13.53
C GLY A 695 -3.09 -15.81 -14.08
N LEU A 696 -4.21 -16.51 -13.91
CA LEU A 696 -4.49 -17.87 -14.40
C LEU A 696 -5.64 -17.91 -15.42
N ALA A 697 -6.21 -16.77 -15.79
CA ALA A 697 -7.35 -16.72 -16.70
C ALA A 697 -6.97 -17.14 -18.14
N HIS A 698 -5.68 -17.27 -18.49
CA HIS A 698 -5.24 -17.82 -19.78
C HIS A 698 -5.34 -19.34 -19.87
N LEU A 699 -5.62 -20.05 -18.78
CA LEU A 699 -5.73 -21.51 -18.77
C LEU A 699 -6.95 -21.98 -19.60
N PRO A 700 -6.76 -22.77 -20.67
CA PRO A 700 -7.86 -23.27 -21.50
C PRO A 700 -8.52 -24.48 -20.83
N VAL A 701 -9.27 -24.26 -19.75
CA VAL A 701 -9.81 -25.32 -18.87
C VAL A 701 -10.54 -26.42 -19.64
N ALA A 702 -11.43 -26.04 -20.57
CA ALA A 702 -12.18 -26.96 -21.41
C ALA A 702 -11.27 -27.94 -22.20
N ALA A 703 -10.05 -27.50 -22.55
CA ALA A 703 -9.10 -28.25 -23.37
C ALA A 703 -8.17 -29.17 -22.57
N LEU A 704 -8.11 -29.02 -21.25
CA LEU A 704 -7.17 -29.75 -20.42
C LEU A 704 -7.50 -31.26 -20.44
N PRO A 705 -6.51 -32.15 -20.64
CA PRO A 705 -6.71 -33.58 -20.52
C PRO A 705 -6.94 -33.97 -19.07
N LEU A 706 -7.82 -34.95 -18.84
CA LEU A 706 -8.11 -35.47 -17.51
C LEU A 706 -7.06 -36.50 -17.05
N GLU A 707 -6.37 -37.15 -17.98
CA GLU A 707 -5.31 -38.13 -17.68
C GLU A 707 -4.10 -37.97 -18.62
N PRO A 708 -2.87 -38.20 -18.12
CA PRO A 708 -1.70 -38.29 -18.99
C PRO A 708 -1.84 -39.40 -20.04
N GLY A 709 -1.58 -39.07 -21.30
CA GLY A 709 -1.53 -40.05 -22.40
C GLY A 709 -2.88 -40.44 -23.01
N ILE A 710 -4.01 -40.09 -22.37
CA ILE A 710 -5.37 -40.29 -22.92
C ILE A 710 -5.94 -38.94 -23.36
N ASP A 711 -6.39 -38.85 -24.61
CA ASP A 711 -7.02 -37.63 -25.14
C ASP A 711 -8.51 -37.57 -24.75
N ARG A 712 -8.80 -37.61 -23.44
CA ARG A 712 -10.11 -37.31 -22.83
C ARG A 712 -9.99 -36.00 -22.07
N ARG A 713 -10.73 -34.98 -22.49
CA ARG A 713 -10.60 -33.59 -22.02
C ARG A 713 -11.76 -33.22 -21.11
N VAL A 714 -11.61 -32.12 -20.36
CA VAL A 714 -12.67 -31.56 -19.50
C VAL A 714 -13.97 -31.34 -20.29
N VAL A 715 -13.90 -30.75 -21.49
CA VAL A 715 -15.10 -30.47 -22.32
C VAL A 715 -15.86 -31.73 -22.76
N ASP A 716 -15.20 -32.90 -22.82
CA ASP A 716 -15.87 -34.16 -23.16
C ASP A 716 -16.89 -34.55 -22.07
N VAL A 717 -16.66 -34.17 -20.82
CA VAL A 717 -17.42 -34.66 -19.66
C VAL A 717 -18.27 -33.60 -18.98
N VAL A 718 -17.94 -32.31 -19.07
CA VAL A 718 -18.66 -31.24 -18.36
C VAL A 718 -18.97 -30.02 -19.21
N ARG A 719 -19.98 -29.26 -18.77
CA ARG A 719 -20.22 -27.87 -19.15
C ARG A 719 -19.34 -26.97 -18.30
N VAL A 720 -18.54 -26.09 -18.92
CA VAL A 720 -17.64 -25.19 -18.18
C VAL A 720 -18.25 -23.81 -18.09
N LEU A 721 -18.44 -23.30 -16.86
CA LEU A 721 -18.91 -21.95 -16.58
C LEU A 721 -17.78 -21.19 -15.88
N HIS A 722 -17.40 -20.03 -16.40
CA HIS A 722 -16.42 -19.15 -15.77
C HIS A 722 -17.13 -18.07 -14.94
N VAL A 723 -16.74 -17.94 -13.68
CA VAL A 723 -17.21 -16.90 -12.77
C VAL A 723 -16.05 -15.96 -12.47
N PRO A 724 -15.97 -14.80 -13.15
CA PRO A 724 -14.90 -13.84 -12.91
C PRO A 724 -15.01 -13.20 -11.52
N ALA A 725 -16.23 -12.88 -11.08
CA ALA A 725 -16.51 -12.37 -9.74
C ALA A 725 -17.91 -12.80 -9.28
N TRP A 726 -17.99 -13.41 -8.09
CA TRP A 726 -19.24 -13.81 -7.43
C TRP A 726 -20.12 -12.62 -7.12
N SER A 727 -19.51 -11.49 -6.80
CA SER A 727 -20.24 -10.25 -6.58
C SER A 727 -21.01 -9.76 -7.82
N VAL A 728 -20.50 -9.99 -9.04
CA VAL A 728 -21.23 -9.70 -10.29
C VAL A 728 -22.41 -10.64 -10.47
N ILE A 729 -22.21 -11.95 -10.28
CA ILE A 729 -23.27 -12.96 -10.37
C ILE A 729 -24.38 -12.69 -9.34
N SER A 730 -23.99 -12.36 -8.11
CA SER A 730 -24.90 -12.12 -7.00
C SER A 730 -25.78 -10.88 -7.24
N GLN A 731 -25.22 -9.82 -7.81
CA GLN A 731 -25.96 -8.59 -8.15
C GLN A 731 -26.95 -8.77 -9.31
N ARG A 732 -26.59 -9.57 -10.32
CA ARG A 732 -27.41 -9.70 -11.54
C ARG A 732 -28.56 -10.68 -11.42
N ARG A 733 -28.37 -11.78 -10.68
CA ARG A 733 -29.35 -12.87 -10.57
C ARG A 733 -30.76 -12.47 -10.09
N PRO A 734 -30.97 -11.55 -9.12
CA PRO A 734 -32.33 -11.14 -8.72
C PRO A 734 -33.17 -10.56 -9.87
N SER A 735 -32.52 -10.03 -10.91
CA SER A 735 -33.18 -9.41 -12.06
C SER A 735 -33.44 -10.39 -13.21
N HIS A 736 -33.03 -11.65 -13.07
CA HIS A 736 -33.17 -12.66 -14.12
C HIS A 736 -34.47 -13.43 -13.99
N HIS A 737 -35.18 -13.56 -15.10
CA HIS A 737 -36.41 -14.32 -15.21
C HIS A 737 -36.21 -15.33 -16.36
N ALA A 738 -35.89 -16.57 -16.01
CA ALA A 738 -35.68 -17.63 -16.99
C ALA A 738 -37.04 -18.14 -17.49
N ASP A 739 -37.37 -17.87 -18.75
CA ASP A 739 -38.48 -18.52 -19.45
C ASP A 739 -37.94 -19.67 -20.32
N ALA A 740 -38.31 -20.90 -19.96
CA ALA A 740 -37.90 -22.09 -20.68
C ALA A 740 -38.46 -22.09 -22.13
N GLY A 741 -37.59 -22.29 -23.12
CA GLY A 741 -37.97 -22.33 -24.55
C GLY A 741 -38.01 -20.97 -25.25
N GLN A 742 -37.52 -19.91 -24.61
CA GLN A 742 -37.38 -18.59 -25.22
C GLN A 742 -36.44 -18.65 -26.44
N LYS A 743 -36.90 -18.15 -27.59
CA LYS A 743 -36.07 -18.03 -28.79
C LYS A 743 -35.44 -16.66 -28.85
N TYR A 744 -34.14 -16.64 -29.14
CA TYR A 744 -33.37 -15.40 -29.29
C TYR A 744 -33.16 -15.12 -30.77
N ASP A 745 -33.01 -13.86 -31.13
CA ASP A 745 -32.61 -13.44 -32.47
C ASP A 745 -31.29 -12.65 -32.41
N LEU A 746 -30.42 -12.84 -33.41
CA LEU A 746 -29.23 -12.00 -33.54
C LEU A 746 -29.66 -10.66 -34.17
N ARG A 747 -30.02 -9.68 -33.35
CA ARG A 747 -30.52 -8.37 -33.85
C ARG A 747 -29.40 -7.49 -34.36
N LEU A 748 -28.28 -7.43 -33.65
CA LEU A 748 -27.17 -6.53 -33.97
C LEU A 748 -25.83 -7.26 -33.97
N ALA A 749 -25.08 -7.06 -35.06
CA ALA A 749 -23.66 -7.37 -35.14
C ALA A 749 -22.86 -6.07 -35.33
N VAL A 750 -21.88 -5.83 -34.46
CA VAL A 750 -20.96 -4.70 -34.52
C VAL A 750 -19.56 -5.22 -34.84
N ILE A 751 -19.01 -4.77 -35.97
CA ILE A 751 -17.78 -5.32 -36.57
C ILE A 751 -16.75 -4.20 -36.79
N ALA A 752 -15.55 -4.36 -36.23
CA ALA A 752 -14.45 -3.41 -36.31
C ALA A 752 -14.87 -1.94 -36.00
N PRO A 753 -15.49 -1.69 -34.83
CA PRO A 753 -16.08 -0.39 -34.50
C PRO A 753 -15.05 0.74 -34.31
N ASP A 754 -13.76 0.43 -34.18
CA ASP A 754 -12.68 1.42 -34.13
C ASP A 754 -12.29 1.96 -35.51
N GLY A 755 -12.79 1.33 -36.58
CA GLY A 755 -12.47 1.68 -37.95
C GLY A 755 -11.10 1.18 -38.42
N ASP A 756 -10.50 0.19 -37.74
CA ASP A 756 -9.27 -0.45 -38.21
C ASP A 756 -9.53 -1.10 -39.59
N PRO A 757 -8.86 -0.62 -40.67
CA PRO A 757 -9.10 -1.09 -42.02
C PRO A 757 -8.73 -2.57 -42.21
N ASP A 758 -7.72 -3.07 -41.47
CA ASP A 758 -7.33 -4.48 -41.54
C ASP A 758 -8.34 -5.38 -40.83
N ALA A 759 -8.88 -4.94 -39.69
CA ALA A 759 -9.95 -5.64 -38.99
C ALA A 759 -11.25 -5.63 -39.82
N ALA A 760 -11.63 -4.47 -40.37
CA ALA A 760 -12.83 -4.31 -41.21
C ALA A 760 -12.76 -5.12 -42.51
N ALA A 761 -11.57 -5.30 -43.10
CA ALA A 761 -11.38 -6.11 -44.29
C ALA A 761 -11.45 -7.63 -44.01
N ARG A 762 -11.14 -8.06 -42.79
CA ARG A 762 -11.02 -9.48 -42.44
C ARG A 762 -12.21 -10.02 -41.67
N LEU A 763 -12.80 -9.24 -40.77
CA LEU A 763 -13.98 -9.64 -40.00
C LEU A 763 -15.25 -9.45 -40.84
N THR A 764 -16.18 -10.39 -40.72
CA THR A 764 -17.48 -10.32 -41.41
C THR A 764 -18.61 -10.56 -40.41
N SER A 765 -19.79 -10.00 -40.70
CA SER A 765 -20.97 -10.20 -39.86
C SER A 765 -21.54 -11.61 -40.06
N PRO A 766 -22.00 -12.28 -38.99
CA PRO A 766 -22.74 -13.53 -39.11
C PRO A 766 -23.95 -13.36 -40.06
N PRO A 767 -24.19 -14.31 -41.00
CA PRO A 767 -25.28 -14.21 -41.97
C PRO A 767 -26.69 -14.14 -41.36
N ILE A 768 -26.82 -14.59 -40.10
CA ILE A 768 -28.08 -14.61 -39.36
C ILE A 768 -28.40 -13.28 -38.66
N ALA A 769 -27.51 -12.28 -38.73
CA ALA A 769 -27.71 -10.98 -38.10
C ALA A 769 -28.79 -10.17 -38.85
N ARG A 770 -29.77 -9.62 -38.12
CA ARG A 770 -30.79 -8.74 -38.72
C ARG A 770 -30.21 -7.40 -39.16
N ARG A 771 -29.32 -6.83 -38.33
CA ARG A 771 -28.60 -5.59 -38.60
C ARG A 771 -27.11 -5.79 -38.35
N SER A 772 -26.30 -5.20 -39.21
CA SER A 772 -24.84 -5.18 -39.10
C SER A 772 -24.33 -3.74 -39.18
N LEU A 773 -23.49 -3.36 -38.23
CA LEU A 773 -22.69 -2.13 -38.25
C LEU A 773 -21.24 -2.53 -38.49
N GLY A 774 -20.66 -2.06 -39.60
CA GLY A 774 -19.27 -2.31 -39.94
C GLY A 774 -18.51 -0.99 -40.09
N GLY A 775 -17.25 -0.98 -39.65
CA GLY A 775 -16.39 0.20 -39.72
C GLY A 775 -16.53 1.11 -38.50
N PRO A 776 -16.05 2.36 -38.55
CA PRO A 776 -15.98 3.23 -37.39
C PRO A 776 -17.37 3.53 -36.83
N VAL A 777 -17.62 3.13 -35.58
CA VAL A 777 -18.85 3.38 -34.81
C VAL A 777 -18.47 4.18 -33.56
N SER A 778 -19.05 5.37 -33.42
CA SER A 778 -18.90 6.17 -32.19
C SER A 778 -19.75 5.62 -31.05
N ARG A 779 -19.44 6.06 -29.83
CA ARG A 779 -20.13 5.63 -28.61
C ARG A 779 -21.61 6.02 -28.61
N GLU A 780 -21.90 7.23 -29.06
CA GLU A 780 -23.22 7.83 -29.14
C GLU A 780 -24.08 7.05 -30.14
N GLN A 781 -23.53 6.75 -31.32
CA GLN A 781 -24.19 5.90 -32.32
C GLN A 781 -24.50 4.49 -31.80
N LEU A 782 -23.57 3.88 -31.07
CA LEU A 782 -23.79 2.56 -30.49
C LEU A 782 -24.89 2.60 -29.43
N SER A 783 -24.85 3.59 -28.53
CA SER A 783 -25.87 3.80 -27.51
C SER A 783 -27.26 4.00 -28.11
N GLU A 784 -27.40 4.91 -29.08
CA GLU A 784 -28.66 5.18 -29.77
C GLU A 784 -29.24 3.91 -30.41
N ILE A 785 -28.41 3.10 -31.06
CA ILE A 785 -28.87 1.87 -31.73
C ILE A 785 -29.28 0.80 -30.72
N LEU A 786 -28.58 0.67 -29.59
CA LEU A 786 -28.96 -0.27 -28.54
C LEU A 786 -30.33 0.10 -27.94
N HIS A 787 -30.57 1.38 -27.65
CA HIS A 787 -31.88 1.85 -27.17
C HIS A 787 -33.00 1.63 -28.19
N LEU A 788 -32.72 1.82 -29.49
CA LEU A 788 -33.68 1.54 -30.56
C LEU A 788 -34.04 0.05 -30.70
N LEU A 789 -33.26 -0.86 -30.10
CA LEU A 789 -33.45 -2.31 -30.19
C LEU A 789 -33.88 -2.94 -28.85
N ASP A 790 -34.07 -2.15 -27.80
CA ASP A 790 -34.35 -2.59 -26.43
C ASP A 790 -35.84 -2.80 -26.14
N ASP A 791 -36.65 -3.08 -27.18
CA ASP A 791 -38.09 -3.34 -27.03
C ASP A 791 -38.38 -4.54 -26.11
N ASP A 792 -37.50 -5.55 -26.16
CA ASP A 792 -37.40 -6.67 -25.22
C ASP A 792 -35.91 -7.01 -25.06
N ARG A 793 -35.46 -7.44 -23.88
CA ARG A 793 -34.04 -7.80 -23.65
C ARG A 793 -33.65 -9.15 -24.28
N HIS A 794 -34.60 -9.89 -24.85
CA HIS A 794 -34.47 -11.29 -25.27
C HIS A 794 -33.85 -11.45 -26.66
N TRP A 795 -32.61 -10.99 -26.83
CA TRP A 795 -31.88 -11.12 -28.10
C TRP A 795 -30.38 -11.30 -27.88
N LEU A 796 -29.65 -11.53 -28.98
CA LEU A 796 -28.19 -11.69 -28.99
C LEU A 796 -27.50 -10.48 -29.62
N LEU A 797 -26.52 -9.92 -28.93
CA LEU A 797 -25.57 -8.94 -29.47
C LEU A 797 -24.25 -9.61 -29.85
N TYR A 798 -23.80 -9.41 -31.09
CA TYR A 798 -22.48 -9.87 -31.56
C TYR A 798 -21.51 -8.68 -31.63
N LEU A 799 -20.44 -8.72 -30.85
CA LEU A 799 -19.38 -7.71 -30.84
C LEU A 799 -18.09 -8.32 -31.35
N ALA A 800 -17.52 -7.81 -32.44
CA ALA A 800 -16.21 -8.22 -32.93
C ALA A 800 -15.31 -7.01 -33.18
N GLY A 801 -14.23 -6.88 -32.43
CA GLY A 801 -13.33 -5.74 -32.50
C GLY A 801 -12.19 -5.83 -31.49
N HIS A 802 -11.32 -4.83 -31.50
CA HIS A 802 -10.20 -4.74 -30.55
C HIS A 802 -10.71 -4.33 -29.16
N VAL A 803 -10.19 -5.00 -28.14
CA VAL A 803 -10.41 -4.66 -26.72
C VAL A 803 -9.06 -4.23 -26.18
N ASP A 804 -8.96 -2.98 -25.73
CA ASP A 804 -7.72 -2.46 -25.16
C ASP A 804 -7.69 -2.76 -23.66
N ALA A 805 -6.53 -3.26 -23.21
CA ALA A 805 -6.19 -3.34 -21.80
C ALA A 805 -5.45 -2.04 -21.43
N ALA A 806 -6.13 -1.15 -20.72
CA ALA A 806 -5.49 0.04 -20.15
C ALA A 806 -4.70 -0.34 -18.89
N GLU A 807 -3.71 0.49 -18.50
CA GLU A 807 -3.01 0.33 -17.20
C GLU A 807 -4.00 0.32 -16.02
N ASN A 808 -5.16 0.98 -16.20
CA ASN A 808 -6.28 0.94 -15.28
C ASN A 808 -7.40 0.01 -15.81
N PRO A 809 -7.76 -1.07 -15.10
CA PRO A 809 -8.82 -1.99 -15.51
C PRO A 809 -10.17 -1.30 -15.78
N THR A 810 -10.51 -0.23 -15.06
CA THR A 810 -11.79 0.48 -15.24
C THR A 810 -11.91 1.21 -16.59
N HIS A 811 -10.78 1.51 -17.23
CA HIS A 811 -10.72 2.13 -18.55
C HIS A 811 -10.50 1.13 -19.69
N SER A 812 -10.37 -0.16 -19.36
CA SER A 812 -10.27 -1.22 -20.37
C SER A 812 -11.64 -1.45 -21.01
N GLY A 813 -11.67 -1.76 -22.30
CA GLY A 813 -12.95 -1.86 -23.01
C GLY A 813 -12.83 -2.02 -24.51
N LEU A 814 -13.98 -2.14 -25.18
CA LEU A 814 -14.08 -2.21 -26.62
C LEU A 814 -13.62 -0.87 -27.22
N ARG A 815 -12.68 -0.90 -28.18
CA ARG A 815 -12.28 0.30 -28.93
C ARG A 815 -13.40 0.71 -29.87
N LEU A 816 -13.70 1.99 -29.89
CA LEU A 816 -14.70 2.62 -30.74
C LEU A 816 -14.04 3.74 -31.57
N ALA A 817 -14.76 4.27 -32.54
CA ALA A 817 -14.30 5.45 -33.26
C ALA A 817 -14.26 6.66 -32.31
N PRO A 818 -13.21 7.50 -32.34
CA PRO A 818 -13.12 8.69 -31.50
C PRO A 818 -14.18 9.73 -31.88
N GLU A 819 -14.71 10.43 -30.87
CA GLU A 819 -15.61 11.57 -31.04
C GLU A 819 -14.88 12.86 -30.59
N GLY A 820 -14.73 13.84 -31.48
CA GLY A 820 -14.05 15.11 -31.16
C GLY A 820 -12.57 14.95 -30.76
N THR A 821 -12.17 15.55 -29.63
CA THR A 821 -10.81 15.46 -29.06
C THR A 821 -10.61 14.29 -28.09
N GLY A 822 -11.61 13.41 -27.92
CA GLY A 822 -11.58 12.29 -26.97
C GLY A 822 -11.00 10.99 -27.55
N HIS A 823 -10.60 10.09 -26.68
CA HIS A 823 -10.20 8.71 -27.03
C HIS A 823 -11.44 7.81 -27.11
N GLY A 824 -11.69 7.16 -28.25
CA GLY A 824 -12.90 6.37 -28.51
C GLY A 824 -12.87 4.97 -27.90
N HIS A 825 -13.47 4.78 -26.73
CA HIS A 825 -13.64 3.47 -26.09
C HIS A 825 -15.04 3.35 -25.47
N LEU A 826 -15.52 2.12 -25.31
CA LEU A 826 -16.60 1.76 -24.40
C LEU A 826 -15.98 1.07 -23.18
N SER A 827 -15.55 1.88 -22.21
CA SER A 827 -14.90 1.40 -20.99
C SER A 827 -15.89 0.89 -19.94
N ILE A 828 -15.38 0.11 -18.97
CA ILE A 828 -16.14 -0.33 -17.80
C ILE A 828 -16.72 0.87 -17.04
N ALA A 829 -15.91 1.91 -16.81
CA ALA A 829 -16.34 3.11 -16.10
C ALA A 829 -17.52 3.80 -16.80
N GLU A 830 -17.49 3.91 -18.13
CA GLU A 830 -18.53 4.57 -18.93
C GLU A 830 -19.84 3.76 -18.95
N MET A 831 -19.73 2.44 -19.08
CA MET A 831 -20.90 1.55 -18.99
C MET A 831 -21.61 1.67 -17.62
N LEU A 832 -20.91 2.09 -16.57
CA LEU A 832 -21.43 2.15 -15.18
C LEU A 832 -21.76 3.56 -14.67
N THR A 833 -21.10 4.63 -15.15
CA THR A 833 -21.38 6.03 -14.77
C THR A 833 -22.66 6.59 -15.40
N ALA A 834 -23.06 6.01 -16.52
CA ALA A 834 -24.29 6.27 -17.25
C ALA A 834 -25.57 6.33 -16.40
N ALA A 835 -25.68 5.47 -15.39
CA ALA A 835 -26.91 5.23 -14.64
C ALA A 835 -27.21 6.29 -13.54
N GLY A 836 -26.58 7.48 -13.59
CA GLY A 836 -26.57 8.45 -12.49
C GLY A 836 -27.23 9.81 -12.75
N THR A 837 -27.70 10.12 -13.97
CA THR A 837 -28.18 11.47 -14.34
C THR A 837 -29.69 11.67 -14.19
N GLY A 838 -30.46 10.64 -13.79
CA GLY A 838 -31.88 10.78 -13.44
C GLY A 838 -32.81 11.22 -14.58
N ALA A 839 -32.33 11.23 -15.82
CA ALA A 839 -33.13 11.55 -17.01
C ALA A 839 -33.17 10.42 -18.05
N HIS A 840 -32.21 9.50 -18.02
CA HIS A 840 -32.21 8.26 -18.79
C HIS A 840 -31.70 7.13 -17.87
N ASP A 841 -32.62 6.27 -17.40
CA ASP A 841 -32.23 4.96 -16.89
C ASP A 841 -31.51 4.20 -18.03
N GLU A 842 -30.32 3.66 -17.74
CA GLU A 842 -29.49 2.82 -18.63
C GLU A 842 -28.94 3.47 -19.93
N LEU A 843 -27.79 4.20 -19.92
CA LEU A 843 -27.20 4.71 -21.20
C LEU A 843 -26.73 3.60 -22.17
N PHE A 844 -26.66 2.34 -21.76
CA PHE A 844 -26.31 1.21 -22.62
C PHE A 844 -27.18 -0.01 -22.27
N PRO A 845 -28.40 -0.10 -22.82
CA PRO A 845 -29.23 -1.27 -22.60
C PRO A 845 -28.58 -2.47 -23.30
N LEU A 846 -28.01 -3.38 -22.50
CA LEU A 846 -27.43 -4.61 -23.02
C LEU A 846 -28.49 -5.71 -23.04
N PRO A 847 -28.58 -6.48 -24.13
CA PRO A 847 -29.48 -7.61 -24.17
C PRO A 847 -29.02 -8.73 -23.26
N GLU A 848 -29.91 -9.68 -23.05
CA GLU A 848 -29.70 -10.86 -22.22
C GLU A 848 -28.46 -11.65 -22.64
N ARG A 849 -28.20 -11.79 -23.96
CA ARG A 849 -27.07 -12.56 -24.50
C ARG A 849 -26.10 -11.68 -25.27
N VAL A 850 -24.80 -11.83 -24.98
CA VAL A 850 -23.71 -11.17 -25.72
C VAL A 850 -22.64 -12.18 -26.14
N LEU A 851 -22.24 -12.16 -27.41
CA LEU A 851 -21.06 -12.84 -27.92
C LEU A 851 -19.99 -11.80 -28.26
N ALA A 852 -18.96 -11.72 -27.40
CA ALA A 852 -17.83 -10.80 -27.55
C ALA A 852 -16.60 -11.53 -28.12
N VAL A 853 -16.32 -11.28 -29.39
CA VAL A 853 -15.15 -11.75 -30.14
C VAL A 853 -14.10 -10.65 -30.16
N GLY A 854 -13.44 -10.44 -29.02
CA GLY A 854 -12.37 -9.45 -28.87
C GLY A 854 -11.06 -10.04 -28.37
N CYS A 855 -9.99 -9.26 -28.33
CA CYS A 855 -8.73 -9.71 -27.74
C CYS A 855 -8.87 -9.81 -26.22
N GLY A 856 -8.81 -11.02 -25.64
CA GLY A 856 -8.82 -11.18 -24.17
C GLY A 856 -10.03 -10.56 -23.47
N SER A 857 -11.20 -10.60 -24.11
CA SER A 857 -12.43 -9.90 -23.67
C SER A 857 -12.94 -10.34 -22.29
N LEU A 858 -12.50 -11.49 -21.77
CA LEU A 858 -12.74 -11.88 -20.37
C LEU A 858 -11.92 -11.05 -19.36
N GLY A 859 -10.90 -10.31 -19.80
CA GLY A 859 -10.08 -9.42 -18.97
C GLY A 859 -8.61 -9.80 -18.82
N LEU A 860 -7.97 -10.43 -19.81
CA LEU A 860 -6.51 -10.62 -19.77
C LEU A 860 -5.81 -9.32 -20.19
N GLY A 861 -5.27 -8.59 -19.21
CA GLY A 861 -4.24 -7.57 -19.46
C GLY A 861 -2.93 -8.20 -19.92
N ALA A 862 -2.11 -7.46 -20.67
CA ALA A 862 -0.76 -7.89 -21.00
C ALA A 862 0.00 -8.22 -19.71
N ALA A 863 0.44 -9.47 -19.57
CA ALA A 863 1.19 -9.90 -18.41
C ALA A 863 2.52 -9.16 -18.39
N ASP A 864 2.68 -8.20 -17.47
CA ASP A 864 4.01 -7.69 -17.11
C ASP A 864 4.78 -8.92 -16.58
N THR A 865 5.79 -9.37 -17.33
CA THR A 865 6.45 -10.68 -17.20
C THR A 865 7.22 -10.91 -15.90
N ASP A 866 7.14 -9.95 -14.98
CA ASP A 866 7.79 -10.02 -13.69
C ASP A 866 6.92 -10.89 -12.78
N ILE A 867 7.16 -12.21 -12.79
CA ILE A 867 6.54 -13.22 -11.89
C ILE A 867 6.68 -12.81 -10.40
N ALA A 868 7.61 -11.89 -10.09
CA ALA A 868 7.79 -11.27 -8.78
C ALA A 868 6.79 -10.15 -8.44
N ARG A 869 5.96 -9.69 -9.39
CA ARG A 869 4.88 -8.71 -9.20
C ARG A 869 3.54 -9.44 -9.18
N THR A 870 2.76 -9.14 -8.16
CA THR A 870 1.52 -9.80 -7.77
C THR A 870 0.55 -10.05 -8.93
N PRO A 871 0.23 -11.30 -9.31
CA PRO A 871 -0.84 -11.59 -10.26
C PRO A 871 -2.22 -11.69 -9.58
N THR A 872 -2.41 -11.07 -8.41
CA THR A 872 -3.76 -10.81 -7.87
C THR A 872 -4.27 -9.51 -8.48
N SER A 873 -4.22 -9.43 -9.81
CA SER A 873 -4.80 -8.33 -10.56
C SER A 873 -6.31 -8.49 -10.53
N GLU A 874 -6.91 -7.41 -10.06
CA GLU A 874 -8.32 -7.06 -10.10
C GLU A 874 -9.02 -7.66 -11.33
N TRP A 875 -9.89 -8.65 -11.11
CA TRP A 875 -10.57 -9.29 -12.23
C TRP A 875 -11.80 -8.47 -12.64
N LEU A 876 -11.56 -7.48 -13.48
CA LEU A 876 -12.59 -6.67 -14.14
C LEU A 876 -12.30 -6.62 -15.63
N GLY A 877 -12.73 -7.68 -16.32
CA GLY A 877 -12.70 -7.73 -17.78
C GLY A 877 -13.97 -7.18 -18.41
N PHE A 878 -13.89 -6.92 -19.72
CA PHE A 878 -15.02 -6.47 -20.53
C PHE A 878 -16.25 -7.38 -20.38
N GLY A 879 -16.07 -8.70 -20.26
CA GLY A 879 -17.16 -9.65 -19.98
C GLY A 879 -17.92 -9.39 -18.68
N SER A 880 -17.23 -9.06 -17.58
CA SER A 880 -17.87 -8.71 -16.30
C SER A 880 -18.61 -7.37 -16.38
N ALA A 881 -18.05 -6.43 -17.15
CA ALA A 881 -18.66 -5.13 -17.38
C ALA A 881 -19.96 -5.23 -18.18
N LEU A 882 -19.99 -6.08 -19.22
CA LEU A 882 -21.20 -6.39 -19.97
C LEU A 882 -22.29 -6.95 -19.05
N MET A 883 -21.93 -7.84 -18.12
CA MET A 883 -22.88 -8.36 -17.15
C MET A 883 -23.41 -7.25 -16.24
N LEU A 884 -22.53 -6.46 -15.60
CA LEU A 884 -22.94 -5.36 -14.73
C LEU A 884 -23.82 -4.32 -15.43
N ALA A 885 -23.59 -4.09 -16.72
CA ALA A 885 -24.32 -3.13 -17.52
C ALA A 885 -25.66 -3.63 -18.09
N GLY A 886 -25.98 -4.94 -18.02
CA GLY A 886 -27.25 -5.40 -18.55
C GLY A 886 -27.28 -6.85 -19.06
N ALA A 887 -26.15 -7.48 -19.35
CA ALA A 887 -26.16 -8.85 -19.85
C ALA A 887 -26.37 -9.89 -18.74
N ASP A 888 -27.08 -10.97 -19.07
CA ASP A 888 -27.26 -12.12 -18.18
C ASP A 888 -26.29 -13.25 -18.56
N HIS A 889 -25.96 -13.33 -19.85
CA HIS A 889 -25.07 -14.31 -20.45
C HIS A 889 -24.07 -13.66 -21.41
N ALA A 890 -22.78 -13.89 -21.17
CA ALA A 890 -21.70 -13.42 -22.03
C ALA A 890 -20.79 -14.58 -22.45
N VAL A 891 -20.52 -14.68 -23.74
CA VAL A 891 -19.49 -15.57 -24.28
C VAL A 891 -18.32 -14.71 -24.75
N CYS A 892 -17.16 -14.93 -24.12
CA CYS A 892 -15.97 -14.11 -24.26
C CYS A 892 -14.77 -14.97 -24.69
N THR A 893 -13.64 -14.31 -24.90
CA THR A 893 -12.35 -14.91 -25.23
C THR A 893 -11.37 -14.75 -24.06
N LEU A 894 -10.63 -15.82 -23.75
CA LEU A 894 -9.59 -15.83 -22.74
C LEU A 894 -8.45 -14.89 -23.15
N TYR A 895 -7.89 -15.10 -24.36
CA TYR A 895 -6.72 -14.39 -24.89
C TYR A 895 -6.99 -13.84 -26.30
N GLN A 896 -5.96 -13.24 -26.93
CA GLN A 896 -6.06 -12.68 -28.27
C GLN A 896 -6.45 -13.75 -29.32
N VAL A 897 -7.36 -13.40 -30.23
CA VAL A 897 -7.77 -14.25 -31.35
C VAL A 897 -7.53 -13.52 -32.66
N TYR A 898 -7.18 -14.26 -33.72
CA TYR A 898 -6.84 -13.66 -35.01
C TYR A 898 -7.93 -13.91 -36.06
N PRO A 899 -8.23 -12.92 -36.93
CA PRO A 899 -9.28 -13.01 -37.93
C PRO A 899 -8.87 -13.93 -39.09
N VAL A 900 -9.03 -15.24 -38.87
CA VAL A 900 -8.79 -16.30 -39.84
C VAL A 900 -10.09 -17.03 -40.14
N LYS A 901 -10.19 -17.68 -41.31
CA LYS A 901 -11.42 -18.41 -41.72
C LYS A 901 -11.98 -19.33 -40.63
N GLN A 902 -11.12 -20.05 -39.91
CA GLN A 902 -11.55 -20.94 -38.82
C GLN A 902 -12.23 -20.18 -37.66
N LEU A 903 -11.78 -18.97 -37.31
CA LEU A 903 -12.41 -18.15 -36.27
C LEU A 903 -13.83 -17.73 -36.70
N HIS A 904 -14.02 -17.32 -37.95
CA HIS A 904 -15.36 -17.00 -38.48
C HIS A 904 -16.27 -18.24 -38.45
N ASP A 905 -15.78 -19.38 -38.92
CA ASP A 905 -16.55 -20.64 -38.89
C ASP A 905 -16.97 -21.03 -37.46
N ILE A 906 -16.12 -20.80 -36.46
CA ILE A 906 -16.42 -21.05 -35.04
C ILE A 906 -17.46 -20.06 -34.54
N THR A 907 -17.22 -18.75 -34.69
CA THR A 907 -18.07 -17.69 -34.15
C THR A 907 -19.46 -17.67 -34.79
N TYR A 908 -19.59 -18.03 -36.06
CA TYR A 908 -20.89 -18.12 -36.75
C TYR A 908 -21.71 -19.32 -36.26
N ARG A 909 -21.06 -20.48 -36.10
CA ARG A 909 -21.73 -21.65 -35.50
C ARG A 909 -22.15 -21.38 -34.06
N LEU A 910 -21.31 -20.68 -33.31
CA LEU A 910 -21.60 -20.28 -31.95
C LEU A 910 -22.76 -19.29 -31.88
N ALA A 911 -22.78 -18.23 -32.70
CA ALA A 911 -23.90 -17.31 -32.79
C ALA A 911 -25.22 -18.03 -33.15
N ALA A 912 -25.19 -18.95 -34.12
CA ALA A 912 -26.36 -19.74 -34.50
C ALA A 912 -26.86 -20.64 -33.36
N LYS A 913 -25.95 -21.24 -32.59
CA LYS A 913 -26.29 -22.07 -31.42
C LYS A 913 -26.81 -21.25 -30.25
N LEU A 914 -26.28 -20.05 -30.02
CA LEU A 914 -26.76 -19.12 -28.99
C LEU A 914 -28.15 -18.54 -29.32
N VAL A 915 -28.49 -18.45 -30.61
CA VAL A 915 -29.83 -18.06 -31.09
C VAL A 915 -30.84 -19.20 -30.92
N ALA A 916 -30.43 -20.43 -31.25
CA ALA A 916 -31.33 -21.59 -31.29
C ALA A 916 -31.42 -22.39 -29.98
N GLY A 917 -30.44 -22.26 -29.09
CA GLY A 917 -30.30 -23.10 -27.91
C GLY A 917 -30.80 -22.46 -26.62
N ASP A 918 -31.30 -23.29 -25.72
CA ASP A 918 -31.80 -22.84 -24.42
C ASP A 918 -30.67 -22.45 -23.47
N SER A 919 -29.53 -23.17 -23.48
CA SER A 919 -28.38 -22.91 -22.59
C SER A 919 -27.12 -22.46 -23.35
N PRO A 920 -26.56 -21.27 -23.04
CA PRO A 920 -25.31 -20.79 -23.64
C PRO A 920 -24.09 -21.69 -23.36
N ALA A 921 -24.05 -22.34 -22.20
CA ALA A 921 -22.99 -23.26 -21.83
C ALA A 921 -22.99 -24.50 -22.74
N ASP A 922 -24.19 -25.04 -23.07
CA ASP A 922 -24.33 -26.15 -24.00
C ASP A 922 -23.99 -25.74 -25.43
N ALA A 923 -24.45 -24.58 -25.87
CA ALA A 923 -24.12 -24.01 -27.18
C ALA A 923 -22.59 -23.92 -27.38
N LEU A 924 -21.86 -23.39 -26.39
CA LEU A 924 -20.40 -23.32 -26.43
C LEU A 924 -19.76 -24.71 -26.44
N ARG A 925 -20.17 -25.59 -25.52
CA ARG A 925 -19.64 -26.96 -25.42
C ARG A 925 -19.80 -27.74 -26.72
N GLU A 926 -20.96 -27.69 -27.36
CA GLU A 926 -21.20 -28.38 -28.63
C GLU A 926 -20.24 -27.91 -29.73
N VAL A 927 -20.02 -26.59 -29.84
CA VAL A 927 -19.08 -26.02 -30.82
C VAL A 927 -17.64 -26.45 -30.51
N GLN A 928 -17.24 -26.43 -29.24
CA GLN A 928 -15.91 -26.87 -28.81
C GLN A 928 -15.69 -28.37 -29.07
N LEU A 929 -16.68 -29.22 -28.80
CA LEU A 929 -16.64 -30.65 -29.10
C LEU A 929 -16.57 -30.91 -30.61
N ALA A 930 -17.29 -30.14 -31.42
CA ALA A 930 -17.23 -30.26 -32.88
C ALA A 930 -15.81 -29.95 -33.40
N GLU A 931 -15.17 -28.89 -32.88
CA GLU A 931 -13.79 -28.54 -33.26
C GLU A 931 -12.77 -29.53 -32.71
N LEU A 932 -12.94 -30.03 -31.49
CA LEU A 932 -12.10 -31.07 -30.91
C LEU A 932 -12.19 -32.37 -31.72
N ASN A 933 -13.39 -32.81 -32.10
CA ASN A 933 -13.59 -33.99 -32.92
C ASN A 933 -13.07 -33.81 -34.35
N ARG A 934 -13.11 -32.59 -34.90
CA ARG A 934 -12.43 -32.25 -36.15
C ARG A 934 -10.91 -32.35 -36.01
N TRP A 935 -10.36 -31.82 -34.93
CA TRP A 935 -8.93 -31.90 -34.61
C TRP A 935 -8.47 -33.35 -34.48
N ARG A 936 -9.15 -34.15 -33.66
CA ARG A 936 -8.88 -35.60 -33.46
C ARG A 936 -8.89 -36.38 -34.77
N ARG A 937 -9.84 -36.11 -35.68
CA ARG A 937 -9.97 -36.84 -36.95
C ARG A 937 -8.98 -36.42 -38.02
N THR A 938 -8.63 -35.14 -38.09
CA THR A 938 -7.89 -34.58 -39.23
C THR A 938 -6.46 -34.17 -38.91
N GLY A 939 -6.13 -33.97 -37.64
CA GLY A 939 -4.85 -33.37 -37.21
C GLY A 939 -4.62 -31.96 -37.76
N ARG A 940 -5.64 -31.33 -38.35
CA ARG A 940 -5.56 -30.03 -39.02
C ARG A 940 -6.41 -29.01 -38.29
N GLY A 941 -5.87 -27.81 -38.12
CA GLY A 941 -6.57 -26.67 -37.51
C GLY A 941 -5.66 -25.92 -36.53
N ARG A 942 -6.26 -24.94 -35.84
CA ARG A 942 -5.65 -24.16 -34.78
C ARG A 942 -6.42 -24.37 -33.47
N PRO A 943 -6.09 -25.40 -32.66
CA PRO A 943 -6.79 -25.67 -31.41
C PRO A 943 -6.96 -24.44 -30.51
N PHE A 944 -5.94 -23.58 -30.41
CA PHE A 944 -6.01 -22.39 -29.55
C PHE A 944 -7.21 -21.46 -29.87
N LEU A 945 -7.80 -21.49 -31.07
CA LEU A 945 -8.94 -20.64 -31.42
C LEU A 945 -10.25 -21.05 -30.74
N TRP A 946 -10.59 -22.34 -30.74
CA TRP A 946 -11.82 -22.80 -30.06
C TRP A 946 -11.63 -22.84 -28.54
N GLN A 947 -10.40 -23.08 -28.11
CA GLN A 947 -10.00 -23.09 -26.69
C GLN A 947 -10.08 -21.70 -26.05
N ALA A 948 -10.04 -20.64 -26.86
CA ALA A 948 -10.15 -19.28 -26.38
C ALA A 948 -11.54 -18.95 -25.84
N PHE A 949 -12.61 -19.57 -26.35
CA PHE A 949 -13.97 -19.19 -25.99
C PHE A 949 -14.40 -19.75 -24.64
N VAL A 950 -14.98 -18.89 -23.81
CA VAL A 950 -15.54 -19.23 -22.49
C VAL A 950 -16.89 -18.58 -22.27
N TYR A 951 -17.71 -19.22 -21.44
CA TYR A 951 -19.02 -18.73 -21.04
C TYR A 951 -18.95 -18.18 -19.61
N THR A 952 -19.52 -16.98 -19.40
CA THR A 952 -19.77 -16.39 -18.09
C THR A 952 -21.21 -15.88 -18.03
N GLY A 953 -21.93 -16.14 -16.95
CA GLY A 953 -23.35 -15.84 -16.87
C GLY A 953 -24.00 -16.38 -15.60
N ILE A 954 -25.31 -16.15 -15.48
CA ILE A 954 -26.09 -16.42 -14.26
C ILE A 954 -26.81 -17.78 -14.23
N GLY A 955 -26.48 -18.71 -15.15
CA GLY A 955 -26.86 -20.13 -14.99
C GLY A 955 -27.05 -20.92 -16.28
N ILE A 956 -27.59 -22.13 -16.14
CA ILE A 956 -28.02 -23.07 -17.19
C ILE A 956 -29.52 -23.25 -17.12
#